data_AF-A0A7J9XDD3-F1
#
_entry.id   AF-A0A7J9XDD3-F1
#
_cell.length_a   1.000
_cell.length_b   1.000
_cell.length_c   1.000
_cell.angle_alpha   90.00
_cell.angle_beta   90.00
_cell.angle_gamma   90.00
#
_symmetry.space_group_name_H-M   'P 1'
#
loop_
_entity.id
_entity.type
_entity.pdbx_description
1 polymer ?
#
loop_
_entity_poly.entity_id
_entity_poly.type
_entity_poly.pdbx_seq_one_letter_code
_entity_poly.pdbx_strand_id
1 'polypeptide(L)'
;MPPRQEDPTPTSHTNIAGDHATVGAQIGINNGTVVHTRHVYIGGLGDSPQERLRRAIGALETDPPRAQAQLRELLEAGQYSTQLAYYYTLSLLSGLPLHDIGQVRAALKGVRPTDQQPTDEWSAALHVIWRYLDCISQGAGERFDRKNLDRAQQQLEGLHRERRWEIAQHVGNVIDGAGQDRADDIIANQVPAWRMANDRAGRAWKFFEDVPAKSRQEHQERTTIRLGIWGRILAGGIPLPFALAAPFSPLGSGRLAVGIPALVMFLAGVLAAGRFGAQRATQRMRLERRDSEHGIPLNVQPPVSPGHWVRTRFVEDIHRWVDEWFTASRPHTEGQWSEDTRGIREYLKGRFVSLYGNAHVTAGQVDWLIRWHAKRVAQRWRTGKLFAYREELRPSRDTATFYYLSVAVALIGVVMMLGAGGGFAATAVLLGIGPLQAMQAVTVVIATRRCDSEARILSAQLAREEKDAHTEWQQLLRDQPDDTELARWLNLDKSFLWAKACEQYALKSRDVLSYAVLTEGRSAAGRAREVRGPWRYKSYRVLVFLLTRSGMREADFELDFVTGNARFVRRMSFRYDVLASARVSEYGVRYRGDRPRTQQNFVHRSTFRLSLLSGEEIKVRTQGFTDTMDSQLEDELELQQTELVASGISAALQLLEAVTAEGRDWISQQQQRRRIGIAHWRRQRVAPTAGEPDDPFE
;
A
#
# COMPACT_ATOMS: atom_id res chain seq x y z
N MET A 1 -4.28 59.39 31.52
CA MET A 1 -3.78 58.79 30.26
C MET A 1 -2.66 57.83 30.63
N PRO A 2 -2.87 56.53 30.42
CA PRO A 2 -2.44 55.87 29.17
C PRO A 2 -3.57 55.04 28.51
N PRO A 3 -3.38 54.52 27.28
CA PRO A 3 -4.43 53.91 26.46
C PRO A 3 -4.68 52.43 26.77
N ARG A 4 -5.92 52.01 26.49
CA ARG A 4 -6.39 50.61 26.47
C ARG A 4 -5.57 49.77 25.48
N GLN A 5 -5.15 48.59 25.93
CA GLN A 5 -4.81 47.46 25.05
C GLN A 5 -6.06 47.06 24.26
N GLU A 6 -5.95 47.08 22.93
CA GLU A 6 -6.88 46.40 22.02
C GLU A 6 -6.47 44.93 21.93
N ASP A 7 -7.41 44.03 22.23
CA ASP A 7 -7.28 42.59 22.03
C ASP A 7 -7.22 42.26 20.51
N PRO A 8 -6.40 41.27 20.09
CA PRO A 8 -6.40 40.82 18.71
C PRO A 8 -7.69 40.06 18.40
N THR A 9 -8.46 40.56 17.44
CA THR A 9 -9.61 39.87 16.86
C THR A 9 -9.19 38.52 16.26
N PRO A 10 -9.90 37.41 16.55
CA PRO A 10 -9.66 36.16 15.84
C PRO A 10 -10.21 36.30 14.43
N THR A 11 -9.33 36.25 13.43
CA THR A 11 -9.72 36.14 12.02
C THR A 11 -10.39 34.78 11.79
N SER A 12 -11.71 34.78 11.97
CA SER A 12 -12.62 33.72 11.51
C SER A 12 -12.56 33.64 9.98
N HIS A 13 -11.74 32.73 9.45
CA HIS A 13 -11.78 32.38 8.03
C HIS A 13 -12.93 31.41 7.79
N THR A 14 -14.09 31.96 7.46
CA THR A 14 -15.26 31.20 7.02
C THR A 14 -15.12 30.90 5.53
N ASN A 15 -14.79 29.66 5.17
CA ASN A 15 -14.90 29.21 3.77
C ASN A 15 -16.38 29.00 3.44
N ILE A 16 -16.93 29.85 2.56
CA ILE A 16 -18.27 29.67 1.99
C ILE A 16 -18.09 28.98 0.64
N ALA A 17 -18.52 27.71 0.56
CA ALA A 17 -18.63 26.99 -0.71
C ALA A 17 -19.92 27.42 -1.41
N GLY A 18 -19.83 27.87 -2.66
CA GLY A 18 -21.01 28.20 -3.49
C GLY A 18 -21.74 26.94 -3.95
N ASP A 19 -23.03 27.09 -4.27
CA ASP A 19 -24.07 26.05 -4.38
C ASP A 19 -23.84 24.85 -5.33
N HIS A 20 -22.70 24.74 -6.03
CA HIS A 20 -22.37 23.60 -6.88
C HIS A 20 -20.91 23.10 -6.73
N ALA A 21 -20.22 23.46 -5.65
CA ALA A 21 -18.88 22.95 -5.36
C ALA A 21 -18.96 21.59 -4.65
N THR A 22 -18.79 20.50 -5.39
CA THR A 22 -18.54 19.18 -4.79
C THR A 22 -17.12 19.15 -4.23
N VAL A 23 -17.01 19.07 -2.90
CA VAL A 23 -15.74 18.79 -2.24
C VAL A 23 -15.39 17.33 -2.54
N GLY A 24 -14.53 17.11 -3.53
CA GLY A 24 -13.98 15.80 -3.83
C GLY A 24 -13.27 15.24 -2.59
N ALA A 25 -13.63 14.01 -2.24
CA ALA A 25 -13.12 13.17 -1.16
C ALA A 25 -11.87 13.70 -0.43
N GLN A 26 -12.02 14.03 0.86
CA GLN A 26 -10.89 14.15 1.76
C GLN A 26 -10.33 12.76 2.07
N ILE A 27 -9.41 12.29 1.25
CA ILE A 27 -8.71 11.02 1.45
C ILE A 27 -7.74 11.20 2.64
N GLY A 28 -8.01 10.47 3.72
CA GLY A 28 -7.18 10.43 4.91
C GLY A 28 -5.83 9.74 4.65
N ILE A 29 -4.78 10.30 5.27
CA ILE A 29 -3.37 10.06 4.96
C ILE A 29 -2.76 8.97 5.82
N ASN A 30 -1.82 8.26 5.23
CA ASN A 30 -1.73 6.85 5.38
C ASN A 30 -0.37 6.35 5.89
N ASN A 31 -0.32 5.80 7.11
CA ASN A 31 0.85 5.12 7.69
C ASN A 31 1.01 3.70 7.14
N GLY A 32 1.37 3.55 5.86
CA GLY A 32 1.55 2.21 5.25
C GLY A 32 0.27 1.37 5.20
N THR A 33 -0.88 2.02 5.23
CA THR A 33 -2.19 1.45 4.91
C THR A 33 -2.44 1.65 3.43
N VAL A 34 -3.32 0.88 2.81
CA VAL A 34 -3.77 1.10 1.42
C VAL A 34 -5.27 0.85 1.38
N VAL A 35 -6.03 1.68 0.70
CA VAL A 35 -7.48 1.46 0.50
C VAL A 35 -7.74 1.36 -1.00
N HIS A 36 -8.17 0.18 -1.43
CA HIS A 36 -8.50 -0.12 -2.82
C HIS A 36 -9.98 0.11 -3.08
N THR A 37 -10.31 0.87 -4.12
CA THR A 37 -11.69 1.08 -4.58
C THR A 37 -12.07 0.07 -5.67
N ARG A 38 -11.82 -1.24 -5.45
CA ARG A 38 -12.31 -2.29 -6.34
C ARG A 38 -13.75 -2.66 -5.98
N HIS A 39 -14.52 -3.15 -6.95
CA HIS A 39 -15.98 -3.34 -6.85
C HIS A 39 -16.43 -4.55 -6.01
N VAL A 40 -15.54 -5.26 -5.32
CA VAL A 40 -15.84 -6.58 -4.73
C VAL A 40 -16.95 -6.51 -3.67
N TYR A 41 -17.03 -5.42 -2.90
CA TYR A 41 -18.02 -5.24 -1.83
C TYR A 41 -19.03 -4.11 -2.09
N ILE A 42 -18.85 -3.33 -3.15
CA ILE A 42 -19.76 -2.24 -3.49
C ILE A 42 -20.92 -2.82 -4.30
N GLY A 43 -22.14 -2.70 -3.78
CA GLY A 43 -23.34 -3.01 -4.54
C GLY A 43 -23.87 -1.77 -5.24
N GLY A 44 -23.95 -1.81 -6.57
CA GLY A 44 -24.68 -0.81 -7.33
C GLY A 44 -26.19 -1.05 -7.25
N LEU A 45 -26.98 0.04 -7.16
CA LEU A 45 -28.41 -0.01 -7.48
C LEU A 45 -28.55 -0.29 -8.98
N GLY A 46 -28.47 -1.57 -9.36
CA GLY A 46 -28.48 -2.00 -10.76
C GLY A 46 -27.61 -3.22 -11.08
N ASP A 47 -26.86 -3.75 -10.10
CA ASP A 47 -26.01 -4.93 -10.34
C ASP A 47 -26.83 -6.13 -10.82
N SER A 48 -26.27 -6.87 -11.78
CA SER A 48 -26.87 -8.08 -12.29
C SER A 48 -26.95 -9.16 -11.18
N PRO A 49 -27.92 -10.10 -11.25
CA PRO A 49 -27.99 -11.22 -10.29
C PRO A 49 -26.69 -12.05 -10.22
N GLN A 50 -25.95 -12.15 -11.33
CA GLN A 50 -24.67 -12.86 -11.38
C GLN A 50 -23.56 -12.13 -10.62
N GLU A 51 -23.49 -10.81 -10.72
CA GLU A 51 -22.53 -10.00 -9.95
C GLU A 51 -22.85 -10.06 -8.46
N ARG A 52 -24.14 -9.99 -8.09
CA ARG A 52 -24.59 -10.17 -6.71
C ARG A 52 -24.20 -11.54 -6.16
N LEU A 53 -24.39 -12.61 -6.94
CA LEU A 53 -23.96 -13.96 -6.57
C LEU A 53 -22.44 -14.03 -6.36
N ARG A 54 -21.66 -13.45 -7.29
CA ARG A 54 -20.19 -13.42 -7.19
C ARG A 54 -19.72 -12.68 -5.93
N ARG A 55 -20.34 -11.55 -5.60
CA ARG A 55 -20.07 -10.79 -4.37
C ARG A 55 -20.40 -11.61 -3.12
N ALA A 56 -21.54 -12.32 -3.12
CA ALA A 56 -21.94 -13.14 -2.00
C ALA A 56 -21.03 -14.37 -1.79
N ILE A 57 -20.54 -14.98 -2.88
CA ILE A 57 -19.52 -16.05 -2.81
C ILE A 57 -18.21 -15.49 -2.24
N GLY A 58 -17.78 -14.31 -2.67
CA GLY A 58 -16.57 -13.67 -2.11
C GLY A 58 -16.72 -13.35 -0.62
N ALA A 59 -17.92 -12.91 -0.21
CA ALA A 59 -18.26 -12.67 1.19
C ALA A 59 -18.21 -13.95 2.04
N LEU A 60 -18.41 -15.15 1.48
CA LEU A 60 -18.43 -16.40 2.25
C LEU A 60 -17.08 -16.68 2.92
N GLU A 61 -15.98 -16.29 2.29
CA GLU A 61 -14.62 -16.45 2.83
C GLU A 61 -14.29 -15.39 3.90
N THR A 62 -14.96 -14.25 3.90
CA THR A 62 -14.67 -13.13 4.81
C THR A 62 -15.65 -13.03 5.98
N ASP A 63 -16.94 -13.18 5.68
CA ASP A 63 -18.08 -12.94 6.57
C ASP A 63 -19.26 -13.86 6.16
N PRO A 64 -19.24 -15.13 6.62
CA PRO A 64 -20.27 -16.11 6.27
C PRO A 64 -21.71 -15.66 6.60
N PRO A 65 -22.01 -15.00 7.74
CA PRO A 65 -23.34 -14.45 8.01
C PRO A 65 -23.82 -13.44 6.97
N ARG A 66 -22.95 -12.53 6.52
CA ARG A 66 -23.28 -11.57 5.46
C ARG A 66 -23.52 -12.27 4.12
N ALA A 67 -22.68 -13.25 3.79
CA ALA A 67 -22.87 -14.09 2.61
C ALA A 67 -24.24 -14.81 2.64
N GLN A 68 -24.61 -15.38 3.78
CA GLN A 68 -25.90 -16.04 3.98
C GLN A 68 -27.07 -15.09 3.71
N ALA A 69 -27.02 -13.87 4.25
CA ALA A 69 -28.06 -12.86 4.04
C ALA A 69 -28.20 -12.48 2.56
N GLN A 70 -27.08 -12.26 1.86
CA GLN A 70 -27.07 -11.91 0.43
C GLN A 70 -27.54 -13.07 -0.45
N LEU A 71 -27.13 -14.30 -0.16
CA LEU A 71 -27.55 -15.50 -0.89
C LEU A 71 -29.04 -15.79 -0.67
N ARG A 72 -29.55 -15.57 0.55
CA ARG A 72 -30.98 -15.69 0.87
C ARG A 72 -31.81 -14.69 0.06
N GLU A 73 -31.38 -13.44 -0.03
CA GLU A 73 -32.07 -12.41 -0.79
C GLU A 73 -32.17 -12.77 -2.29
N LEU A 74 -31.13 -13.39 -2.86
CA LEU A 74 -31.17 -13.88 -4.24
C LEU A 74 -32.15 -15.04 -4.43
N LEU A 75 -32.25 -15.95 -3.47
CA LEU A 75 -33.23 -17.04 -3.48
C LEU A 75 -34.66 -16.50 -3.37
N GLU A 76 -34.90 -15.54 -2.47
CA GLU A 76 -36.21 -14.90 -2.28
C GLU A 76 -36.64 -14.09 -3.52
N ALA A 77 -35.69 -13.53 -4.28
CA ALA A 77 -35.93 -12.88 -5.56
C ALA A 77 -36.25 -13.86 -6.72
N GLY A 78 -36.37 -15.17 -6.45
CA GLY A 78 -36.74 -16.19 -7.44
C GLY A 78 -35.61 -16.61 -8.38
N GLN A 79 -34.37 -16.20 -8.12
CA GLN A 79 -33.21 -16.60 -8.91
C GLN A 79 -32.69 -17.94 -8.39
N TYR A 80 -33.05 -19.06 -9.04
CA TYR A 80 -32.58 -20.38 -8.64
C TYR A 80 -31.45 -20.90 -9.53
N SER A 81 -30.35 -21.36 -8.92
CA SER A 81 -29.32 -22.14 -9.58
C SER A 81 -28.73 -23.18 -8.61
N THR A 82 -28.25 -24.30 -9.15
CA THR A 82 -27.50 -25.34 -8.40
C THR A 82 -26.28 -24.75 -7.67
N GLN A 83 -25.60 -23.80 -8.30
CA GLN A 83 -24.49 -23.06 -7.70
C GLN A 83 -24.93 -22.23 -6.49
N LEU A 84 -26.01 -21.44 -6.62
CA LEU A 84 -26.56 -20.66 -5.50
C LEU A 84 -27.02 -21.57 -4.36
N ALA A 85 -27.69 -22.68 -4.68
CA ALA A 85 -28.15 -23.67 -3.73
C ALA A 85 -26.99 -24.28 -2.92
N TYR A 86 -25.90 -24.61 -3.59
CA TYR A 86 -24.68 -25.12 -2.98
C TYR A 86 -24.03 -24.10 -2.03
N TYR A 87 -23.77 -22.87 -2.48
CA TYR A 87 -23.12 -21.85 -1.64
C TYR A 87 -24.01 -21.38 -0.51
N TYR A 88 -25.33 -21.32 -0.70
CA TYR A 88 -26.26 -21.03 0.39
C TYR A 88 -26.20 -22.13 1.46
N THR A 89 -26.17 -23.40 1.05
CA THR A 89 -25.98 -24.54 1.96
C THR A 89 -24.65 -24.42 2.73
N LEU A 90 -23.55 -24.08 2.05
CA LEU A 90 -22.27 -23.83 2.72
C LEU A 90 -22.35 -22.67 3.71
N SER A 91 -23.00 -21.56 3.35
CA SER A 91 -23.13 -20.39 4.24
C SER A 91 -23.91 -20.71 5.51
N LEU A 92 -24.94 -21.58 5.42
CA LEU A 92 -25.73 -22.04 6.56
C LEU A 92 -24.95 -22.96 7.49
N LEU A 93 -24.07 -23.79 6.94
CA LEU A 93 -23.29 -24.77 7.71
C LEU A 93 -21.97 -24.18 8.23
N SER A 94 -21.47 -23.12 7.58
CA SER A 94 -20.22 -22.47 7.93
C SER A 94 -20.25 -21.93 9.36
N GLY A 95 -19.35 -22.42 10.22
CA GLY A 95 -19.27 -22.01 11.61
C GLY A 95 -20.41 -22.53 12.50
N LEU A 96 -21.36 -23.29 11.95
CA LEU A 96 -22.48 -23.83 12.71
C LEU A 96 -22.03 -25.07 13.51
N PRO A 97 -22.23 -25.09 14.84
CA PRO A 97 -21.95 -26.29 15.62
C PRO A 97 -23.02 -27.36 15.37
N LEU A 98 -22.65 -28.64 15.47
CA LEU A 98 -23.54 -29.79 15.22
C LEU A 98 -24.90 -29.73 15.95
N HIS A 99 -24.97 -29.09 17.11
CA HIS A 99 -26.21 -29.00 17.89
C HIS A 99 -27.24 -28.01 17.31
N ASP A 100 -26.81 -27.02 16.52
CA ASP A 100 -27.67 -25.98 15.96
C ASP A 100 -28.17 -26.30 14.54
N ILE A 101 -27.77 -27.45 13.97
CA ILE A 101 -28.24 -27.94 12.66
C ILE A 101 -29.77 -28.01 12.59
N GLY A 102 -30.44 -28.28 13.73
CA GLY A 102 -31.89 -28.30 13.81
C GLY A 102 -32.55 -26.97 13.45
N GLN A 103 -31.88 -25.83 13.70
CA GLN A 103 -32.42 -24.50 13.48
C GLN A 103 -32.42 -24.12 11.99
N VAL A 104 -31.40 -24.54 11.24
CA VAL A 104 -31.25 -24.26 9.81
C VAL A 104 -31.97 -25.27 8.91
N ARG A 105 -32.62 -26.29 9.47
CA ARG A 105 -33.27 -27.35 8.68
C ARG A 105 -34.32 -26.83 7.69
N ALA A 106 -35.17 -25.90 8.13
CA ALA A 106 -36.23 -25.37 7.28
C ALA A 106 -35.64 -24.68 6.04
N ALA A 107 -34.59 -23.88 6.25
CA ALA A 107 -33.83 -23.24 5.18
C ALA A 107 -33.13 -24.27 4.27
N LEU A 108 -32.54 -25.33 4.84
CA LEU A 108 -31.93 -26.41 4.07
C LEU A 108 -32.95 -27.17 3.22
N LYS A 109 -34.14 -27.50 3.76
CA LYS A 109 -35.19 -28.23 3.02
C LYS A 109 -35.59 -27.51 1.72
N GLY A 110 -35.66 -26.18 1.72
CA GLY A 110 -35.98 -25.38 0.52
C GLY A 110 -34.94 -25.48 -0.60
N VAL A 111 -33.77 -26.03 -0.30
CA VAL A 111 -32.60 -26.07 -1.20
C VAL A 111 -32.08 -27.50 -1.36
N ARG A 112 -32.91 -28.50 -1.04
CA ARG A 112 -32.56 -29.92 -1.19
C ARG A 112 -32.37 -30.26 -2.67
N PRO A 113 -31.32 -31.02 -3.03
CA PRO A 113 -31.14 -31.45 -4.40
C PRO A 113 -32.26 -32.42 -4.80
N THR A 114 -32.79 -32.23 -6.01
CA THR A 114 -33.87 -33.03 -6.59
C THR A 114 -33.34 -33.75 -7.82
N ASP A 115 -33.81 -34.97 -8.10
CA ASP A 115 -33.36 -35.79 -9.24
C ASP A 115 -33.62 -35.14 -10.62
N GLN A 116 -34.40 -34.06 -10.67
CA GLN A 116 -34.70 -33.27 -11.87
C GLN A 116 -33.66 -32.17 -12.16
N GLN A 117 -32.65 -31.99 -11.30
CA GLN A 117 -31.63 -30.94 -11.48
C GLN A 117 -30.53 -31.36 -12.46
N PRO A 118 -29.96 -30.40 -13.22
CA PRO A 118 -28.84 -30.69 -14.11
C PRO A 118 -27.65 -31.21 -13.32
N THR A 119 -27.05 -32.30 -13.81
CA THR A 119 -25.86 -32.91 -13.19
C THR A 119 -24.63 -32.05 -13.50
N ASP A 120 -24.25 -31.22 -12.55
CA ASP A 120 -23.10 -30.32 -12.60
C ASP A 120 -22.21 -30.50 -11.36
N GLU A 121 -21.09 -29.77 -11.29
CA GLU A 121 -20.14 -29.91 -10.18
C GLU A 121 -20.74 -29.50 -8.82
N TRP A 122 -21.68 -28.54 -8.82
CA TRP A 122 -22.30 -28.00 -7.60
C TRP A 122 -23.39 -28.93 -7.06
N SER A 123 -24.23 -29.50 -7.91
CA SER A 123 -25.22 -30.51 -7.54
C SER A 123 -24.54 -31.78 -7.01
N ALA A 124 -23.46 -32.24 -7.65
CA ALA A 124 -22.66 -33.35 -7.14
C ALA A 124 -22.12 -33.06 -5.73
N ALA A 125 -21.54 -31.87 -5.51
CA ALA A 125 -21.04 -31.46 -4.21
C ALA A 125 -22.16 -31.31 -3.17
N LEU A 126 -23.30 -30.74 -3.55
CA LEU A 126 -24.49 -30.61 -2.72
C LEU A 126 -25.05 -31.99 -2.29
N HIS A 127 -25.09 -32.96 -3.20
CA HIS A 127 -25.48 -34.33 -2.87
C HIS A 127 -24.55 -34.98 -1.84
N VAL A 128 -23.24 -34.71 -1.91
CA VAL A 128 -22.28 -35.18 -0.89
C VAL A 128 -22.59 -34.59 0.47
N ILE A 129 -22.84 -33.28 0.56
CA ILE A 129 -23.22 -32.60 1.82
C ILE A 129 -24.49 -33.23 2.42
N TRP A 130 -25.54 -33.39 1.61
CA TRP A 130 -26.79 -33.98 2.06
C TRP A 130 -26.63 -35.43 2.53
N ARG A 131 -25.77 -36.20 1.86
CA ARG A 131 -25.46 -37.58 2.27
C ARG A 131 -24.73 -37.62 3.61
N TYR A 132 -23.83 -36.68 3.88
CA TYR A 132 -23.22 -36.53 5.20
C TYR A 132 -24.25 -36.19 6.28
N LEU A 133 -25.14 -35.22 6.02
CA LEU A 133 -26.23 -34.87 6.94
C LEU A 133 -27.19 -36.04 7.19
N ASP A 134 -27.49 -36.84 6.15
CA ASP A 134 -28.28 -38.06 6.28
C ASP A 134 -27.56 -39.13 7.12
N CYS A 135 -26.25 -39.32 6.94
CA CYS A 135 -25.44 -40.24 7.76
C CYS A 135 -25.43 -39.82 9.24
N ILE A 136 -25.26 -38.53 9.53
CA ILE A 136 -25.32 -37.98 10.89
C ILE A 136 -26.69 -38.28 11.52
N SER A 137 -27.77 -38.14 10.75
CA SER A 137 -29.12 -38.45 11.22
C SER A 137 -29.32 -39.94 11.57
N GLN A 138 -28.63 -40.85 10.86
CA GLN A 138 -28.76 -42.31 11.04
C GLN A 138 -27.79 -42.85 12.12
N GLY A 139 -26.61 -42.26 12.27
CA GLY A 139 -25.51 -42.76 13.11
C GLY A 139 -25.70 -42.72 14.63
N ALA A 140 -26.71 -42.00 15.16
CA ALA A 140 -27.03 -41.99 16.60
C ALA A 140 -27.98 -43.14 17.03
N GLY A 141 -28.03 -44.24 16.28
CA GLY A 141 -28.74 -45.48 16.62
C GLY A 141 -27.78 -46.69 16.49
N GLU A 142 -28.14 -47.83 17.08
CA GLU A 142 -27.27 -49.01 17.35
C GLU A 142 -26.53 -49.63 16.14
N ARG A 143 -26.75 -49.16 14.91
CA ARG A 143 -25.91 -49.48 13.74
C ARG A 143 -25.56 -48.22 12.96
N PHE A 144 -24.38 -47.66 13.23
CA PHE A 144 -23.74 -46.72 12.32
C PHE A 144 -23.45 -47.45 10.99
N ASP A 145 -24.16 -47.09 9.92
CA ASP A 145 -23.97 -47.71 8.60
C ASP A 145 -22.67 -47.22 7.95
N ARG A 146 -21.57 -47.85 8.34
CA ARG A 146 -20.22 -47.56 7.86
C ARG A 146 -20.14 -47.56 6.33
N LYS A 147 -20.92 -48.40 5.64
CA LYS A 147 -20.93 -48.46 4.17
C LYS A 147 -21.48 -47.19 3.52
N ASN A 148 -22.46 -46.53 4.14
CA ASN A 148 -22.99 -45.26 3.60
C ASN A 148 -22.03 -44.10 3.85
N LEU A 149 -21.31 -44.09 4.98
CA LEU A 149 -20.24 -43.13 5.22
C LEU A 149 -19.08 -43.34 4.21
N ASP A 150 -18.65 -44.58 4.00
CA ASP A 150 -17.57 -44.91 3.06
C ASP A 150 -17.95 -44.49 1.61
N ARG A 151 -19.22 -44.65 1.22
CA ARG A 151 -19.73 -44.15 -0.07
C ARG A 151 -19.75 -42.62 -0.17
N ALA A 152 -20.19 -41.92 0.88
CA ALA A 152 -20.15 -40.47 0.92
C ALA A 152 -18.71 -39.94 0.81
N GLN A 153 -17.78 -40.65 1.46
CA GLN A 153 -16.36 -40.34 1.40
C GLN A 153 -15.75 -40.58 0.02
N GLN A 154 -16.04 -41.71 -0.63
CA GLN A 154 -15.60 -41.95 -2.02
C GLN A 154 -16.11 -40.89 -2.98
N GLN A 155 -17.35 -40.42 -2.80
CA GLN A 155 -17.90 -39.35 -3.61
C GLN A 155 -17.20 -38.01 -3.33
N LEU A 156 -16.92 -37.68 -2.07
CA LEU A 156 -16.13 -36.51 -1.71
C LEU A 156 -14.76 -36.56 -2.41
N GLU A 157 -14.08 -37.70 -2.40
CA GLU A 157 -12.77 -37.87 -3.05
C GLU A 157 -12.82 -37.71 -4.57
N GLY A 158 -13.94 -38.06 -5.20
CA GLY A 158 -14.21 -37.87 -6.62
C GLY A 158 -14.57 -36.44 -7.04
N LEU A 159 -14.84 -35.53 -6.08
CA LEU A 159 -15.14 -34.13 -6.40
C LEU A 159 -13.89 -33.35 -6.82
N HIS A 160 -14.12 -32.26 -7.58
CA HIS A 160 -13.07 -31.30 -7.89
C HIS A 160 -12.41 -30.77 -6.62
N ARG A 161 -11.11 -30.51 -6.69
CA ARG A 161 -10.26 -30.11 -5.56
C ARG A 161 -10.83 -28.94 -4.74
N GLU A 162 -11.41 -27.95 -5.42
CA GLU A 162 -11.99 -26.78 -4.76
C GLU A 162 -13.24 -27.12 -3.94
N ARG A 163 -14.14 -27.94 -4.49
CA ARG A 163 -15.36 -28.35 -3.77
C ARG A 163 -15.01 -29.18 -2.53
N ARG A 164 -13.99 -30.05 -2.63
CA ARG A 164 -13.49 -30.84 -1.48
C ARG A 164 -13.01 -29.95 -0.33
N TRP A 165 -12.29 -28.88 -0.67
CA TRP A 165 -11.80 -27.91 0.31
C TRP A 165 -12.96 -27.19 0.99
N GLU A 166 -13.87 -26.60 0.23
CA GLU A 166 -14.99 -25.82 0.76
C GLU A 166 -15.87 -26.66 1.69
N ILE A 167 -16.13 -27.94 1.32
CA ILE A 167 -16.86 -28.87 2.17
C ILE A 167 -16.07 -29.15 3.46
N ALA A 168 -14.76 -29.43 3.37
CA ALA A 168 -13.93 -29.66 4.55
C ALA A 168 -13.88 -28.43 5.48
N GLN A 169 -13.79 -27.22 4.91
CA GLN A 169 -13.74 -25.95 5.64
C GLN A 169 -15.05 -25.61 6.34
N HIS A 170 -16.17 -25.63 5.60
CA HIS A 170 -17.45 -25.12 6.11
C HIS A 170 -18.30 -26.20 6.78
N VAL A 171 -18.13 -27.47 6.42
CA VAL A 171 -18.94 -28.60 6.94
C VAL A 171 -18.13 -29.45 7.94
N GLY A 172 -16.81 -29.27 8.04
CA GLY A 172 -15.95 -30.05 8.94
C GLY A 172 -16.40 -30.05 10.40
N ASN A 173 -16.88 -28.92 10.92
CA ASN A 173 -17.37 -28.79 12.30
C ASN A 173 -18.73 -29.47 12.55
N VAL A 174 -19.46 -29.78 11.48
CA VAL A 174 -20.78 -30.42 11.49
C VAL A 174 -20.62 -31.95 11.47
N ILE A 175 -19.55 -32.47 10.89
CA ILE A 175 -19.31 -33.91 10.75
C ILE A 175 -18.52 -34.43 11.96
N ASP A 176 -18.98 -35.53 12.59
CA ASP A 176 -18.34 -36.17 13.75
C ASP A 176 -17.59 -37.46 13.35
N GLY A 177 -16.62 -37.87 14.17
CA GLY A 177 -15.90 -39.14 14.05
C GLY A 177 -15.05 -39.26 12.79
N ALA A 178 -15.25 -40.35 12.02
CA ALA A 178 -14.39 -40.68 10.87
C ALA A 178 -14.44 -39.66 9.73
N GLY A 179 -15.56 -38.93 9.58
CA GLY A 179 -15.64 -37.84 8.60
C GLY A 179 -14.86 -36.59 9.02
N GLN A 180 -14.77 -36.32 10.33
CA GLN A 180 -13.94 -35.24 10.88
C GLN A 180 -12.46 -35.58 10.70
N ASP A 181 -12.04 -36.78 11.11
CA ASP A 181 -10.66 -37.27 10.93
C ASP A 181 -10.19 -37.13 9.46
N ARG A 182 -11.08 -37.35 8.48
CA ARG A 182 -10.75 -37.20 7.06
C ARG A 182 -10.71 -35.74 6.58
N ALA A 183 -11.61 -34.88 7.05
CA ALA A 183 -11.52 -33.45 6.78
C ALA A 183 -10.20 -32.89 7.33
N ASP A 184 -9.77 -33.39 8.48
CA ASP A 184 -8.51 -33.02 9.11
C ASP A 184 -7.30 -33.57 8.37
N ASP A 185 -7.36 -34.79 7.82
CA ASP A 185 -6.34 -35.33 6.92
C ASP A 185 -6.19 -34.46 5.65
N ILE A 186 -7.32 -34.00 5.08
CA ILE A 186 -7.30 -33.09 3.93
C ILE A 186 -6.62 -31.78 4.33
N ILE A 187 -6.96 -31.24 5.51
CA ILE A 187 -6.33 -30.03 6.05
C ILE A 187 -4.82 -30.25 6.23
N ALA A 188 -4.40 -31.29 6.94
CA ALA A 188 -3.01 -31.53 7.28
C ALA A 188 -2.13 -31.77 6.05
N ASN A 189 -2.62 -32.53 5.06
CA ASN A 189 -1.80 -32.95 3.92
C ASN A 189 -1.88 -31.99 2.72
N GLN A 190 -3.02 -31.35 2.49
CA GLN A 190 -3.25 -30.59 1.25
C GLN A 190 -3.11 -29.07 1.45
N VAL A 191 -3.53 -28.53 2.59
CA VAL A 191 -3.45 -27.09 2.88
C VAL A 191 -2.03 -26.52 2.76
N PRO A 192 -0.93 -27.23 3.16
CA PRO A 192 0.42 -26.71 2.97
C PRO A 192 0.74 -26.34 1.52
N ALA A 193 0.23 -27.10 0.55
CA ALA A 193 0.40 -26.80 -0.86
C ALA A 193 -0.60 -25.74 -1.35
N TRP A 194 -1.80 -25.71 -0.78
CA TRP A 194 -2.90 -24.85 -1.26
C TRP A 194 -2.72 -23.40 -0.82
N ARG A 195 -2.21 -23.19 0.40
CA ARG A 195 -1.91 -21.86 0.94
C ARG A 195 -0.83 -21.12 0.16
N MET A 196 -0.03 -21.83 -0.64
CA MET A 196 1.02 -21.29 -1.52
C MET A 196 0.67 -21.38 -3.00
N ALA A 197 -0.56 -21.80 -3.34
CA ALA A 197 -1.02 -21.90 -4.72
C ALA A 197 -1.08 -20.51 -5.40
N ASN A 198 -1.13 -20.52 -6.74
CA ASN A 198 -1.22 -19.32 -7.57
C ASN A 198 -0.12 -18.28 -7.31
N ASP A 199 1.11 -18.72 -7.04
CA ASP A 199 2.28 -17.86 -6.76
C ASP A 199 1.99 -16.76 -5.73
N ARG A 200 1.44 -17.17 -4.57
CA ARG A 200 1.17 -16.25 -3.46
C ARG A 200 2.38 -15.38 -3.11
N ALA A 201 3.57 -15.96 -3.02
CA ALA A 201 4.77 -15.22 -2.65
C ALA A 201 5.11 -14.10 -3.66
N GLY A 202 4.93 -14.36 -4.96
CA GLY A 202 5.12 -13.36 -6.01
C GLY A 202 3.97 -12.34 -6.13
N ARG A 203 2.77 -12.64 -5.62
CA ARG A 203 1.56 -11.84 -5.84
C ARG A 203 1.00 -11.12 -4.62
N ALA A 204 1.04 -11.71 -3.43
CA ALA A 204 0.38 -11.20 -2.23
C ALA A 204 0.88 -9.81 -1.81
N TRP A 205 2.19 -9.54 -1.94
CA TRP A 205 2.76 -8.24 -1.59
C TRP A 205 2.17 -7.10 -2.45
N LYS A 206 1.78 -7.39 -3.70
CA LYS A 206 1.23 -6.41 -4.65
C LYS A 206 -0.08 -5.82 -4.16
N PHE A 207 -0.86 -6.55 -3.36
CA PHE A 207 -2.09 -6.03 -2.75
C PHE A 207 -1.84 -4.90 -1.77
N PHE A 208 -0.69 -4.91 -1.10
CA PHE A 208 -0.30 -3.83 -0.19
C PHE A 208 0.42 -2.68 -0.93
N GLU A 209 0.47 -2.79 -2.27
CA GLU A 209 0.85 -1.79 -3.26
C GLU A 209 -0.13 -0.61 -3.31
N ASP A 210 0.28 0.63 -3.01
CA ASP A 210 -0.50 1.80 -3.42
C ASP A 210 -0.56 1.89 -4.96
N VAL A 211 -1.65 2.44 -5.50
CA VAL A 211 -1.76 2.72 -6.93
C VAL A 211 -0.69 3.75 -7.31
N PRO A 212 0.29 3.42 -8.17
CA PRO A 212 1.44 4.29 -8.41
C PRO A 212 1.00 5.62 -9.00
N ALA A 213 1.46 6.72 -8.40
CA ALA A 213 1.25 8.05 -8.95
C ALA A 213 2.07 8.23 -10.24
N LYS A 214 1.48 8.91 -11.23
CA LYS A 214 2.17 9.24 -12.49
C LYS A 214 3.44 10.05 -12.19
N SER A 215 4.52 9.75 -12.92
CA SER A 215 5.74 10.55 -12.87
C SER A 215 5.46 11.99 -13.33
N ARG A 216 5.96 12.96 -12.56
CA ARG A 216 5.82 14.40 -12.87
C ARG A 216 7.15 14.95 -13.32
N GLN A 217 7.13 15.67 -14.44
CA GLN A 217 8.31 16.33 -14.93
C GLN A 217 8.61 17.55 -14.08
N GLU A 218 9.84 17.65 -13.61
CA GLU A 218 10.33 18.83 -12.90
C GLU A 218 10.44 20.00 -13.87
N HIS A 219 9.68 21.07 -13.58
CA HIS A 219 9.79 22.30 -14.35
C HIS A 219 11.04 23.03 -13.91
N GLN A 220 12.06 23.01 -14.75
CA GLN A 220 13.30 23.73 -14.49
C GLN A 220 13.04 25.23 -14.60
N GLU A 221 13.06 25.92 -13.46
CA GLU A 221 12.98 27.38 -13.44
C GLU A 221 14.13 27.95 -14.27
N ARG A 222 13.80 28.89 -15.17
CA ARG A 222 14.81 29.60 -15.95
C ARG A 222 15.66 30.39 -14.99
N THR A 223 16.99 30.21 -15.06
CA THR A 223 17.89 31.02 -14.27
C THR A 223 17.70 32.48 -14.69
N THR A 224 17.17 33.31 -13.79
CA THR A 224 16.93 34.72 -14.10
C THR A 224 18.26 35.45 -14.17
N ILE A 225 18.56 36.01 -15.34
CA ILE A 225 19.77 36.81 -15.53
C ILE A 225 19.56 38.13 -14.79
N ARG A 226 20.38 38.41 -13.78
CA ARG A 226 20.32 39.65 -13.00
C ARG A 226 20.40 40.88 -13.92
N LEU A 227 19.58 41.90 -13.68
CA LEU A 227 19.58 43.15 -14.48
C LEU A 227 20.96 43.81 -14.56
N GLY A 228 21.78 43.72 -13.51
CA GLY A 228 23.13 44.27 -13.52
C GLY A 228 24.06 43.66 -14.58
N ILE A 229 23.80 42.43 -15.02
CA ILE A 229 24.56 41.78 -16.11
C ILE A 229 24.22 42.45 -17.44
N TRP A 230 22.94 42.73 -17.69
CA TRP A 230 22.50 43.49 -18.87
C TRP A 230 23.08 44.91 -18.88
N GLY A 231 23.12 45.57 -17.72
CA GLY A 231 23.78 46.87 -17.57
C GLY A 231 25.25 46.85 -17.99
N ARG A 232 26.01 45.81 -17.64
CA ARG A 232 27.42 45.65 -18.07
C ARG A 232 27.56 45.41 -19.57
N ILE A 233 26.64 44.66 -20.18
CA ILE A 233 26.62 44.44 -21.64
C ILE A 233 26.38 45.77 -22.36
N LEU A 234 25.38 46.54 -21.92
CA LEU A 234 25.05 47.84 -22.50
C LEU A 234 26.20 48.85 -22.30
N ALA A 235 26.68 49.01 -21.06
CA ALA A 235 27.75 49.95 -20.73
C ALA A 235 29.07 49.63 -21.46
N GLY A 236 29.42 48.35 -21.59
CA GLY A 236 30.63 47.93 -22.31
C GLY A 236 30.49 47.93 -23.83
N GLY A 237 29.26 47.90 -24.38
CA GLY A 237 28.98 47.95 -25.82
C GLY A 237 28.94 49.36 -26.39
N ILE A 238 28.53 50.37 -25.62
CA ILE A 238 28.47 51.79 -26.04
C ILE A 238 29.81 52.33 -26.58
N PRO A 239 30.99 52.09 -25.96
CA PRO A 239 32.25 52.63 -26.46
C PRO A 239 32.78 51.94 -27.73
N LEU A 240 32.24 50.76 -28.11
CA LEU A 240 32.70 49.98 -29.26
C LEU A 240 32.61 50.74 -30.61
N PRO A 241 31.47 51.36 -31.02
CA PRO A 241 31.40 52.12 -32.25
C PRO A 241 32.35 53.33 -32.26
N PHE A 242 32.50 54.02 -31.13
CA PHE A 242 33.42 55.17 -31.01
C PHE A 242 34.88 54.72 -31.17
N ALA A 243 35.24 53.59 -30.58
CA ALA A 243 36.58 53.05 -30.68
C ALA A 243 36.94 52.58 -32.10
N LEU A 244 35.96 52.05 -32.84
CA LEU A 244 36.15 51.64 -34.24
C LEU A 244 36.26 52.83 -35.21
N ALA A 245 35.62 53.97 -34.88
CA ALA A 245 35.68 55.19 -35.70
C ALA A 245 36.92 56.05 -35.43
N ALA A 246 37.50 55.98 -34.23
CA ALA A 246 38.64 56.81 -33.82
C ALA A 246 39.89 56.74 -34.74
N PRO A 247 40.28 55.59 -35.33
CA PRO A 247 41.42 55.52 -36.26
C PRO A 247 41.20 56.25 -37.60
N PHE A 248 39.94 56.48 -37.97
CA PHE A 248 39.54 57.14 -39.22
C PHE A 248 39.20 58.62 -39.05
N SER A 249 39.32 59.14 -37.83
CA SER A 249 39.12 60.56 -37.56
C SER A 249 40.21 61.40 -38.23
N PRO A 250 39.88 62.56 -38.83
CA PRO A 250 40.86 63.46 -39.45
C PRO A 250 41.93 63.98 -38.46
N LEU A 251 41.73 63.77 -37.15
CA LEU A 251 42.66 64.11 -36.08
C LEU A 251 43.69 63.00 -35.78
N GLY A 252 43.61 61.83 -36.42
CA GLY A 252 44.43 60.66 -36.10
C GLY A 252 45.77 60.61 -36.83
N SER A 253 46.86 61.06 -36.21
CA SER A 253 48.24 60.94 -36.73
C SER A 253 48.91 59.57 -36.47
N GLY A 254 48.15 58.48 -36.56
CA GLY A 254 48.58 57.14 -36.14
C GLY A 254 49.32 56.33 -37.22
N ARG A 255 50.19 55.40 -36.79
CA ARG A 255 50.90 54.46 -37.68
C ARG A 255 49.98 53.32 -38.15
N LEU A 256 49.32 53.49 -39.29
CA LEU A 256 48.37 52.50 -39.85
C LEU A 256 48.96 51.09 -40.00
N ALA A 257 50.24 50.99 -40.39
CA ALA A 257 50.95 49.71 -40.57
C ALA A 257 51.05 48.87 -39.30
N VAL A 258 50.98 49.49 -38.11
CA VAL A 258 51.01 48.80 -36.81
C VAL A 258 49.61 48.73 -36.19
N GLY A 259 48.82 49.80 -36.34
CA GLY A 259 47.49 49.91 -35.72
C GLY A 259 46.46 48.92 -36.28
N ILE A 260 46.43 48.69 -37.59
CA ILE A 260 45.44 47.77 -38.21
C ILE A 260 45.69 46.30 -37.79
N PRO A 261 46.92 45.74 -37.88
CA PRO A 261 47.20 44.41 -37.37
C PRO A 261 46.92 44.26 -35.87
N ALA A 262 47.23 45.30 -35.07
CA ALA A 262 46.95 45.31 -33.64
C ALA A 262 45.44 45.22 -33.33
N LEU A 263 44.60 45.88 -34.14
CA LEU A 263 43.13 45.81 -34.06
C LEU A 263 42.57 44.45 -34.44
N VAL A 264 43.05 43.86 -35.53
CA VAL A 264 42.66 42.50 -35.91
C VAL A 264 43.06 41.51 -34.83
N MET A 265 44.26 41.63 -34.28
CA MET A 265 44.77 40.75 -33.21
C MET A 265 43.94 40.90 -31.92
N PHE A 266 43.58 42.12 -31.54
CA PHE A 266 42.68 42.38 -30.41
C PHE A 266 41.31 41.73 -30.61
N LEU A 267 40.67 41.98 -31.76
CA LEU A 267 39.35 41.43 -32.07
C LEU A 267 39.36 39.90 -32.12
N ALA A 268 40.38 39.30 -32.74
CA ALA A 268 40.57 37.85 -32.77
C ALA A 268 40.75 37.28 -31.35
N GLY A 269 41.57 37.93 -30.52
CA GLY A 269 41.78 37.57 -29.13
C GLY A 269 40.49 37.65 -28.29
N VAL A 270 39.69 38.71 -28.45
CA VAL A 270 38.41 38.88 -27.74
C VAL A 270 37.37 37.87 -28.20
N LEU A 271 37.24 37.61 -29.50
CA LEU A 271 36.31 36.59 -30.01
C LEU A 271 36.69 35.18 -29.54
N ALA A 272 37.98 34.84 -29.59
CA ALA A 272 38.49 33.57 -29.10
C ALA A 272 38.31 33.44 -27.57
N ALA A 273 38.65 34.48 -26.80
CA ALA A 273 38.44 34.52 -25.35
C ALA A 273 36.95 34.42 -24.98
N GLY A 274 36.05 35.02 -25.77
CA GLY A 274 34.61 34.87 -25.61
C GLY A 274 34.14 33.44 -25.86
N ARG A 275 34.63 32.78 -26.94
CA ARG A 275 34.28 31.38 -27.25
C ARG A 275 34.78 30.39 -26.20
N PHE A 276 36.08 30.42 -25.89
CA PHE A 276 36.69 29.53 -24.90
C PHE A 276 36.25 29.86 -23.47
N GLY A 277 36.01 31.14 -23.18
CA GLY A 277 35.45 31.61 -21.91
C GLY A 277 34.02 31.11 -21.69
N ALA A 278 33.16 31.18 -22.72
CA ALA A 278 31.81 30.62 -22.66
C ALA A 278 31.83 29.10 -22.47
N GLN A 279 32.71 28.38 -23.18
CA GLN A 279 32.85 26.93 -23.01
C GLN A 279 33.31 26.55 -21.58
N ARG A 280 34.33 27.24 -21.06
CA ARG A 280 34.80 27.05 -19.67
C ARG A 280 33.72 27.37 -18.65
N ALA A 281 32.99 28.47 -18.84
CA ALA A 281 31.89 28.88 -17.97
C ALA A 281 30.75 27.84 -17.99
N THR A 282 30.39 27.30 -19.17
CA THR A 282 29.40 26.21 -19.25
C THR A 282 29.84 24.98 -18.48
N GLN A 283 31.07 24.50 -18.68
CA GLN A 283 31.57 23.30 -18.01
C GLN A 283 31.60 23.49 -16.49
N ARG A 284 32.04 24.66 -16.02
CA ARG A 284 32.04 25.00 -14.59
C ARG A 284 30.64 25.04 -14.00
N MET A 285 29.69 25.74 -14.66
CA MET A 285 28.30 25.80 -14.19
C MET A 285 27.64 24.42 -14.17
N ARG A 286 27.92 23.56 -15.16
CA ARG A 286 27.45 22.17 -15.19
C ARG A 286 28.00 21.36 -14.02
N LEU A 287 29.31 21.49 -13.76
CA LEU A 287 29.95 20.80 -12.64
C LEU A 287 29.37 21.27 -11.30
N GLU A 288 29.28 22.58 -11.07
CA GLU A 288 28.69 23.17 -9.86
C GLU A 288 27.25 22.71 -9.65
N ARG A 289 26.45 22.64 -10.72
CA ARG A 289 25.08 22.14 -10.66
C ARG A 289 25.03 20.64 -10.31
N ARG A 290 25.83 19.80 -10.97
CA ARG A 290 25.88 18.37 -10.66
C ARG A 290 26.43 18.11 -9.26
N ASP A 291 27.42 18.87 -8.82
CA ASP A 291 27.92 18.81 -7.45
C ASP A 291 26.88 19.30 -6.43
N SER A 292 25.94 20.16 -6.80
CA SER A 292 24.80 20.49 -5.92
C SER A 292 23.77 19.36 -5.81
N GLU A 293 23.60 18.55 -6.86
CA GLU A 293 22.70 17.39 -6.87
C GLU A 293 23.33 16.15 -6.18
N HIS A 294 24.65 15.98 -6.32
CA HIS A 294 25.37 14.78 -5.87
C HIS A 294 26.29 15.01 -4.66
N GLY A 295 26.73 16.24 -4.42
CA GLY A 295 27.70 16.60 -3.39
C GLY A 295 27.09 16.74 -2.00
N ILE A 296 27.94 16.92 -0.99
CA ILE A 296 27.48 17.07 0.40
C ILE A 296 26.65 18.35 0.50
N PRO A 297 25.36 18.25 0.86
CA PRO A 297 24.49 19.40 0.87
C PRO A 297 24.92 20.33 2.00
N LEU A 298 25.12 21.62 1.66
CA LEU A 298 25.49 22.65 2.63
C LEU A 298 24.34 22.93 3.61
N ASN A 299 23.09 22.75 3.16
CA ASN A 299 21.88 22.92 3.95
C ASN A 299 21.01 21.66 3.84
N VAL A 300 20.88 20.92 4.93
CA VAL A 300 19.93 19.80 5.06
C VAL A 300 18.54 20.41 5.25
N GLN A 301 17.56 20.01 4.43
CA GLN A 301 16.20 20.47 4.62
C GLN A 301 15.59 19.77 5.84
N PRO A 302 15.04 20.51 6.82
CA PRO A 302 14.36 19.88 7.93
C PRO A 302 13.13 19.11 7.42
N PRO A 303 12.75 17.99 8.06
CA PRO A 303 11.54 17.23 7.73
C PRO A 303 10.28 17.97 8.20
N VAL A 304 10.16 19.25 7.89
CA VAL A 304 9.07 20.13 8.29
C VAL A 304 8.44 20.70 7.03
N SER A 305 7.12 20.91 7.07
CA SER A 305 6.42 21.46 5.93
C SER A 305 7.02 22.81 5.49
N PRO A 306 7.33 22.99 4.19
CA PRO A 306 7.75 24.28 3.63
C PRO A 306 6.65 25.37 3.68
N GLY A 307 5.39 25.01 3.97
CA GLY A 307 4.27 25.94 4.07
C GLY A 307 2.91 25.26 4.18
N HIS A 308 1.83 26.04 4.33
CA HIS A 308 0.45 25.53 4.54
C HIS A 308 -0.09 24.63 3.41
N TRP A 309 0.56 24.62 2.24
CA TRP A 309 0.17 23.86 1.05
C TRP A 309 0.73 22.42 1.01
N VAL A 310 1.62 22.06 1.93
CA VAL A 310 2.06 20.66 2.16
C VAL A 310 1.82 20.29 3.61
N ARG A 311 1.37 19.06 3.86
CA ARG A 311 1.22 18.55 5.23
C ARG A 311 2.58 18.08 5.75
N THR A 312 2.94 18.44 6.98
CA THR A 312 4.23 18.04 7.61
C THR A 312 4.46 16.53 7.55
N ARG A 313 3.42 15.74 7.84
CA ARG A 313 3.50 14.27 7.81
C ARG A 313 3.88 13.71 6.43
N PHE A 314 3.43 14.32 5.34
CA PHE A 314 3.83 13.90 4.00
C PHE A 314 5.33 14.09 3.78
N VAL A 315 5.89 15.20 4.28
CA VAL A 315 7.33 15.49 4.21
C VAL A 315 8.13 14.47 5.03
N GLU A 316 7.70 14.21 6.27
CA GLU A 316 8.30 13.20 7.15
C GLU A 316 8.30 11.82 6.51
N ASP A 317 7.17 11.42 5.91
CA ASP A 317 7.04 10.14 5.22
C ASP A 317 8.02 10.04 4.04
N ILE A 318 8.05 11.03 3.14
CA ILE A 318 8.98 11.04 2.00
C ILE A 318 10.44 10.98 2.47
N HIS A 319 10.80 11.73 3.51
CA HIS A 319 12.17 11.70 4.05
C HIS A 319 12.53 10.30 4.56
N ARG A 320 11.62 9.68 5.33
CA ARG A 320 11.77 8.32 5.83
C ARG A 320 11.90 7.30 4.70
N TRP A 321 10.99 7.31 3.73
CA TRP A 321 11.00 6.36 2.60
C TRP A 321 12.29 6.47 1.77
N VAL A 322 12.77 7.68 1.51
CA VAL A 322 14.05 7.89 0.80
C VAL A 322 15.20 7.25 1.57
N ASP A 323 15.30 7.50 2.89
CA ASP A 323 16.38 6.92 3.69
C ASP A 323 16.28 5.40 3.82
N GLU A 324 15.07 4.86 3.99
CA GLU A 324 14.81 3.42 4.07
C GLU A 324 15.19 2.71 2.77
N TRP A 325 14.76 3.20 1.61
CA TRP A 325 15.07 2.56 0.33
C TRP A 325 16.53 2.65 -0.08
N PHE A 326 17.21 3.75 0.26
CA PHE A 326 18.65 3.85 0.05
C PHE A 326 19.43 2.92 0.99
N THR A 327 18.94 2.72 2.21
CA THR A 327 19.53 1.73 3.14
C THR A 327 19.30 0.31 2.62
N ALA A 328 18.08 -0.02 2.19
CA ALA A 328 17.73 -1.32 1.63
C ALA A 328 18.43 -1.63 0.30
N SER A 329 18.69 -0.61 -0.53
CA SER A 329 19.37 -0.76 -1.82
C SER A 329 20.90 -0.79 -1.71
N ARG A 330 21.46 -0.71 -0.48
CA ARG A 330 22.91 -0.69 -0.25
C ARG A 330 23.59 -1.90 -0.90
N PRO A 331 24.55 -1.69 -1.82
CA PRO A 331 25.38 -2.76 -2.35
C PRO A 331 26.18 -3.48 -1.28
N HIS A 332 26.38 -4.80 -1.42
CA HIS A 332 27.16 -5.63 -0.48
C HIS A 332 28.67 -5.53 -0.73
N THR A 333 29.14 -4.41 -1.27
CA THR A 333 30.55 -4.15 -1.58
C THR A 333 31.11 -3.17 -0.57
N GLU A 334 32.39 -3.31 -0.22
CA GLU A 334 33.07 -2.38 0.69
C GLU A 334 33.06 -0.94 0.13
N GLY A 335 32.81 0.04 1.00
CA GLY A 335 32.77 1.46 0.63
C GLY A 335 31.81 2.31 1.48
N GLN A 336 31.92 3.64 1.34
CA GLN A 336 31.17 4.63 2.12
C GLN A 336 29.83 5.00 1.48
N TRP A 337 28.99 4.01 1.17
CA TRP A 337 27.68 4.19 0.52
C TRP A 337 26.82 5.31 1.14
N SER A 338 26.77 5.39 2.47
CA SER A 338 25.95 6.38 3.18
C SER A 338 26.43 7.82 2.95
N GLU A 339 27.75 8.01 2.89
CA GLU A 339 28.38 9.32 2.70
C GLU A 339 28.29 9.74 1.23
N ASP A 340 28.63 8.82 0.31
CA ASP A 340 28.60 9.06 -1.14
C ASP A 340 27.20 9.42 -1.68
N THR A 341 26.15 8.87 -1.07
CA THR A 341 24.77 9.08 -1.51
C THR A 341 24.05 10.18 -0.72
N ARG A 342 24.68 10.79 0.28
CA ARG A 342 24.04 11.80 1.15
C ARG A 342 23.47 12.97 0.34
N GLY A 343 24.23 13.51 -0.61
CA GLY A 343 23.78 14.59 -1.49
C GLY A 343 22.54 14.24 -2.30
N ILE A 344 22.58 13.06 -2.92
CA ILE A 344 21.50 12.57 -3.78
C ILE A 344 20.23 12.34 -2.96
N ARG A 345 20.35 11.79 -1.75
CA ARG A 345 19.21 11.60 -0.85
C ARG A 345 18.54 12.92 -0.50
N GLU A 346 19.31 13.93 -0.08
CA GLU A 346 18.76 15.25 0.25
C GLU A 346 18.15 15.96 -0.96
N TYR A 347 18.79 15.85 -2.13
CA TYR A 347 18.21 16.35 -3.39
C TYR A 347 16.87 15.67 -3.72
N LEU A 348 16.79 14.35 -3.63
CA LEU A 348 15.56 13.60 -3.91
C LEU A 348 14.44 13.90 -2.92
N LYS A 349 14.76 14.07 -1.62
CA LYS A 349 13.80 14.49 -0.59
C LYS A 349 13.13 15.81 -0.99
N GLY A 350 13.93 16.85 -1.25
CA GLY A 350 13.42 18.15 -1.69
C GLY A 350 12.66 18.08 -3.01
N ARG A 351 13.18 17.30 -3.97
CA ARG A 351 12.54 17.10 -5.28
C ARG A 351 11.14 16.49 -5.13
N PHE A 352 10.98 15.39 -4.40
CA PHE A 352 9.67 14.73 -4.25
C PHE A 352 8.68 15.59 -3.46
N VAL A 353 9.13 16.30 -2.42
CA VAL A 353 8.30 17.25 -1.70
C VAL A 353 7.81 18.37 -2.62
N SER A 354 8.68 18.93 -3.47
CA SER A 354 8.27 20.00 -4.38
C SER A 354 7.30 19.53 -5.48
N LEU A 355 7.49 18.32 -6.03
CA LEU A 355 6.67 17.81 -7.15
C LEU A 355 5.30 17.26 -6.70
N TYR A 356 5.27 16.62 -5.53
CA TYR A 356 4.11 15.87 -5.06
C TYR A 356 3.42 16.49 -3.83
N GLY A 357 4.04 17.45 -3.15
CA GLY A 357 3.48 18.05 -1.94
C GLY A 357 2.10 18.69 -2.12
N ASN A 358 1.85 19.34 -3.26
CA ASN A 358 0.55 19.94 -3.61
C ASN A 358 -0.33 19.03 -4.51
N ALA A 359 0.13 17.80 -4.78
CA ALA A 359 -0.47 16.95 -5.80
C ALA A 359 -1.73 16.22 -5.35
N HIS A 360 -2.11 16.33 -4.07
CA HIS A 360 -3.11 15.47 -3.42
C HIS A 360 -2.76 13.97 -3.56
N VAL A 361 -1.47 13.67 -3.57
CA VAL A 361 -0.90 12.32 -3.69
C VAL A 361 -0.38 11.89 -2.32
N THR A 362 -0.56 10.62 -1.94
CA THR A 362 0.01 10.08 -0.69
C THR A 362 1.48 9.69 -0.88
N ALA A 363 2.27 9.67 0.19
CA ALA A 363 3.68 9.31 0.09
C ALA A 363 3.89 7.89 -0.48
N GLY A 364 3.01 6.94 -0.13
CA GLY A 364 3.07 5.56 -0.63
C GLY A 364 2.85 5.44 -2.15
N GLN A 365 2.04 6.31 -2.75
CA GLN A 365 1.88 6.36 -4.22
C GLN A 365 3.16 6.80 -4.95
N VAL A 366 4.12 7.43 -4.26
CA VAL A 366 5.43 7.85 -4.80
C VAL A 366 6.53 6.83 -4.46
N ASP A 367 6.23 5.81 -3.64
CA ASP A 367 7.20 4.82 -3.16
C ASP A 367 7.95 4.11 -4.30
N TRP A 368 7.21 3.72 -5.34
CA TRP A 368 7.78 3.03 -6.50
C TRP A 368 8.87 3.86 -7.18
N LEU A 369 8.69 5.19 -7.24
CA LEU A 369 9.62 6.12 -7.88
C LEU A 369 10.87 6.31 -7.01
N ILE A 370 10.69 6.40 -5.69
CA ILE A 370 11.80 6.44 -4.72
C ILE A 370 12.64 5.17 -4.83
N ARG A 371 11.98 4.00 -4.84
CA ARG A 371 12.62 2.69 -4.99
C ARG A 371 13.39 2.57 -6.31
N TRP A 372 12.82 3.08 -7.41
CA TRP A 372 13.49 3.10 -8.71
C TRP A 372 14.76 3.95 -8.69
N HIS A 373 14.70 5.16 -8.14
CA HIS A 373 15.86 6.05 -7.99
C HIS A 373 16.95 5.43 -7.10
N ALA A 374 16.57 4.82 -5.97
CA ALA A 374 17.51 4.14 -5.08
C ALA A 374 18.24 2.99 -5.78
N LYS A 375 17.53 2.13 -6.52
CA LYS A 375 18.13 1.04 -7.32
C LYS A 375 19.07 1.57 -8.41
N ARG A 376 18.66 2.62 -9.12
CA ARG A 376 19.48 3.25 -10.17
C ARG A 376 20.80 3.80 -9.60
N VAL A 377 20.74 4.48 -8.46
CA VAL A 377 21.93 5.01 -7.78
C VAL A 377 22.81 3.87 -7.29
N ALA A 378 22.23 2.81 -6.71
CA ALA A 378 22.97 1.63 -6.29
C ALA A 378 23.72 0.97 -7.45
N GLN A 379 23.10 0.86 -8.63
CA GLN A 379 23.75 0.32 -9.83
C GLN A 379 24.90 1.22 -10.33
N ARG A 380 24.72 2.55 -10.31
CA ARG A 380 25.79 3.50 -10.68
C ARG A 380 26.96 3.50 -9.71
N TRP A 381 26.68 3.33 -8.42
CA TRP A 381 27.72 3.22 -7.40
C TRP A 381 28.50 1.90 -7.56
N ARG A 382 27.80 0.76 -7.75
CA ARG A 382 28.45 -0.54 -8.02
C ARG A 382 29.37 -0.53 -9.24
N THR A 383 29.03 0.27 -10.25
CA THR A 383 29.82 0.39 -11.49
C THR A 383 30.90 1.48 -11.40
N GLY A 384 31.06 2.16 -10.26
CA GLY A 384 32.01 3.26 -10.10
C GLY A 384 31.66 4.53 -10.90
N LYS A 385 30.48 4.57 -11.54
CA LYS A 385 30.08 5.66 -12.44
C LYS A 385 29.34 6.79 -11.73
N LEU A 386 29.17 6.72 -10.41
CA LEU A 386 28.40 7.73 -9.66
C LEU A 386 28.98 9.14 -9.79
N PHE A 387 30.31 9.25 -9.71
CA PHE A 387 31.04 10.52 -9.83
C PHE A 387 31.76 10.69 -11.18
N ALA A 388 31.47 9.85 -12.17
CA ALA A 388 32.07 9.94 -13.51
C ALA A 388 31.82 11.32 -14.15
N TYR A 389 30.70 11.97 -13.82
CA TYR A 389 30.39 13.32 -14.27
C TYR A 389 31.48 14.34 -13.89
N ARG A 390 32.21 14.14 -12.78
CA ARG A 390 33.27 15.07 -12.35
C ARG A 390 34.45 15.05 -13.31
N GLU A 391 34.74 13.90 -13.91
CA GLU A 391 35.79 13.75 -14.92
C GLU A 391 35.30 14.23 -16.29
N GLU A 392 34.09 13.84 -16.69
CA GLU A 392 33.48 14.24 -17.98
C GLU A 392 33.25 15.76 -18.09
N LEU A 393 32.87 16.41 -16.98
CA LEU A 393 32.56 17.85 -16.95
C LEU A 393 33.74 18.70 -16.49
N ARG A 394 34.89 18.10 -16.16
CA ARG A 394 36.08 18.86 -15.79
C ARG A 394 36.50 19.73 -16.98
N PRO A 395 36.71 21.04 -16.79
CA PRO A 395 37.19 21.87 -17.88
C PRO A 395 38.55 21.36 -18.34
N SER A 396 38.66 21.02 -19.63
CA SER A 396 39.92 20.57 -20.20
C SER A 396 41.00 21.63 -19.95
N ARG A 397 42.22 21.18 -19.60
CA ARG A 397 43.37 22.06 -19.43
C ARG A 397 43.60 22.88 -20.70
N ASP A 398 43.35 22.28 -21.86
CA ASP A 398 43.49 22.92 -23.16
C ASP A 398 42.56 24.13 -23.28
N THR A 399 41.27 23.97 -22.94
CA THR A 399 40.29 25.09 -22.96
C THR A 399 40.72 26.24 -22.06
N ALA A 400 41.32 25.94 -20.89
CA ALA A 400 41.85 26.97 -20.01
C ALA A 400 43.09 27.66 -20.62
N THR A 401 44.04 26.89 -21.18
CA THR A 401 45.22 27.46 -21.84
C THR A 401 44.86 28.33 -23.04
N PHE A 402 43.94 27.88 -23.90
CA PHE A 402 43.46 28.67 -25.05
C PHE A 402 42.73 29.93 -24.61
N TYR A 403 41.96 29.89 -23.52
CA TYR A 403 41.36 31.10 -22.95
C TYR A 403 42.43 32.11 -22.50
N TYR A 404 43.40 31.68 -21.70
CA TYR A 404 44.47 32.58 -21.23
C TYR A 404 45.35 33.08 -22.38
N LEU A 405 45.66 32.23 -23.36
CA LEU A 405 46.40 32.62 -24.56
C LEU A 405 45.62 33.65 -25.38
N SER A 406 44.31 33.47 -25.54
CA SER A 406 43.45 34.43 -26.26
C SER A 406 43.38 35.78 -25.55
N VAL A 407 43.32 35.78 -24.21
CA VAL A 407 43.40 36.99 -23.39
C VAL A 407 44.77 37.66 -23.53
N ALA A 408 45.86 36.89 -23.55
CA ALA A 408 47.21 37.42 -23.74
C ALA A 408 47.36 38.05 -25.14
N VAL A 409 46.87 37.40 -26.20
CA VAL A 409 46.87 37.95 -27.57
C VAL A 409 46.08 39.25 -27.64
N ALA A 410 44.92 39.33 -26.98
CA ALA A 410 44.15 40.57 -26.89
C ALA A 410 44.94 41.67 -26.18
N LEU A 411 45.60 41.36 -25.06
CA LEU A 411 46.41 42.33 -24.31
C LEU A 411 47.59 42.86 -25.13
N ILE A 412 48.28 41.99 -25.88
CA ILE A 412 49.36 42.40 -26.79
C ILE A 412 48.81 43.34 -27.87
N GLY A 413 47.60 43.07 -28.38
CA GLY A 413 46.92 43.96 -29.33
C GLY A 413 46.69 45.36 -28.77
N VAL A 414 46.23 45.46 -27.51
CA VAL A 414 46.08 46.75 -26.82
C VAL A 414 47.40 47.49 -26.68
N VAL A 415 48.48 46.79 -26.28
CA VAL A 415 49.82 47.38 -26.12
C VAL A 415 50.36 47.89 -27.47
N MET A 416 50.20 47.13 -28.55
CA MET A 416 50.62 47.55 -29.89
C MET A 416 49.82 48.76 -30.40
N MET A 417 48.51 48.83 -30.11
CA MET A 417 47.69 50.01 -30.44
C MET A 417 48.15 51.27 -29.70
N LEU A 418 48.50 51.14 -28.41
CA LEU A 418 49.05 52.26 -27.63
C LEU A 418 50.37 52.76 -28.24
N GLY A 419 51.24 51.85 -28.68
CA GLY A 419 52.50 52.19 -29.36
C GLY A 419 52.33 52.75 -30.77
N ALA A 420 51.20 52.51 -31.44
CA ALA A 420 50.91 53.06 -32.77
C ALA A 420 50.55 54.56 -32.74
N GLY A 421 50.18 55.09 -31.57
CA GLY A 421 49.89 56.50 -31.33
C GLY A 421 48.63 57.03 -32.02
N GLY A 422 48.35 58.32 -31.82
CA GLY A 422 47.21 59.02 -32.45
C GLY A 422 45.86 58.37 -32.13
N GLY A 423 45.02 58.20 -33.15
CA GLY A 423 43.67 57.60 -33.02
C GLY A 423 43.65 56.18 -32.44
N PHE A 424 44.72 55.39 -32.65
CA PHE A 424 44.81 54.02 -32.12
C PHE A 424 45.02 53.97 -30.60
N ALA A 425 45.68 54.97 -30.01
CA ALA A 425 45.83 55.04 -28.55
C ALA A 425 44.47 55.33 -27.88
N ALA A 426 43.64 56.19 -28.49
CA ALA A 426 42.26 56.42 -28.03
C ALA A 426 41.39 55.16 -28.18
N THR A 427 41.52 54.44 -29.30
CA THR A 427 40.87 53.14 -29.51
C THR A 427 41.29 52.13 -28.44
N ALA A 428 42.57 52.05 -28.08
CA ALA A 428 43.07 51.12 -27.08
C ALA A 428 42.46 51.34 -25.69
N VAL A 429 42.31 52.60 -25.26
CA VAL A 429 41.69 52.95 -23.97
C VAL A 429 40.20 52.61 -23.96
N LEU A 430 39.48 52.94 -25.04
CA LEU A 430 38.05 52.65 -25.15
C LEU A 430 37.77 51.14 -25.26
N LEU A 431 38.63 50.38 -25.94
CA LEU A 431 38.49 48.93 -26.08
C LEU A 431 39.03 48.14 -24.87
N GLY A 432 39.94 48.71 -24.08
CA GLY A 432 40.59 48.02 -22.96
C GLY A 432 39.65 47.72 -21.78
N ILE A 433 38.66 48.58 -21.50
CA ILE A 433 37.82 48.44 -20.30
C ILE A 433 36.40 47.95 -20.64
N GLY A 434 35.75 48.55 -21.65
CA GLY A 434 34.35 48.28 -21.97
C GLY A 434 34.10 46.87 -22.53
N PRO A 435 34.70 46.54 -23.69
CA PRO A 435 34.52 45.24 -24.34
C PRO A 435 34.90 44.03 -23.49
N LEU A 436 35.92 44.12 -22.63
CA LEU A 436 36.29 43.01 -21.74
C LEU A 436 35.21 42.74 -20.68
N GLN A 437 34.61 43.78 -20.10
CA GLN A 437 33.50 43.63 -19.16
C GLN A 437 32.23 43.14 -19.85
N ALA A 438 31.92 43.66 -21.05
CA ALA A 438 30.81 43.17 -21.87
C ALA A 438 31.02 41.70 -22.25
N MET A 439 32.23 41.30 -22.63
CA MET A 439 32.57 39.92 -22.96
C MET A 439 32.34 38.99 -21.75
N GLN A 440 32.83 39.35 -20.56
CA GLN A 440 32.56 38.56 -19.35
C GLN A 440 31.06 38.39 -19.09
N ALA A 441 30.28 39.48 -19.19
CA ALA A 441 28.83 39.41 -19.03
C ALA A 441 28.15 38.54 -20.11
N VAL A 442 28.56 38.67 -21.38
CA VAL A 442 28.04 37.85 -22.49
C VAL A 442 28.39 36.37 -22.30
N THR A 443 29.61 36.04 -21.85
CA THR A 443 29.99 34.64 -21.59
C THR A 443 29.13 34.00 -20.52
N VAL A 444 28.76 34.73 -19.46
CA VAL A 444 27.82 34.27 -18.44
C VAL A 444 26.44 34.03 -19.04
N VAL A 445 25.91 34.96 -19.83
CA VAL A 445 24.58 34.81 -20.46
C VAL A 445 24.53 33.61 -21.41
N ILE A 446 25.53 33.45 -22.27
CA ILE A 446 25.63 32.30 -23.19
C ILE A 446 25.74 31.01 -22.38
N ALA A 447 26.56 31.00 -21.33
CA ALA A 447 26.76 29.82 -20.51
C ALA A 447 25.48 29.41 -19.78
N THR A 448 24.77 30.35 -19.16
CA THR A 448 23.48 30.12 -18.49
C THR A 448 22.44 29.59 -19.47
N ARG A 449 22.29 30.21 -20.66
CA ARG A 449 21.32 29.73 -21.66
C ARG A 449 21.62 28.32 -22.15
N ARG A 450 22.90 27.99 -22.39
CA ARG A 450 23.31 26.65 -22.79
C ARG A 450 23.02 25.63 -21.68
N CYS A 451 23.42 25.94 -20.45
CA CYS A 451 23.15 25.08 -19.29
C CYS A 451 21.65 24.85 -19.08
N ASP A 452 20.82 25.90 -19.18
CA ASP A 452 19.36 25.78 -19.06
C ASP A 452 18.77 24.90 -20.18
N SER A 453 19.25 25.05 -21.42
CA SER A 453 18.77 24.26 -22.55
C SER A 453 19.10 22.77 -22.41
N GLU A 454 20.31 22.45 -21.95
CA GLU A 454 20.75 21.07 -21.75
C GLU A 454 20.12 20.46 -20.50
N ALA A 455 19.94 21.24 -19.43
CA ALA A 455 19.21 20.80 -18.24
C ALA A 455 17.78 20.39 -18.60
N ARG A 456 17.12 21.10 -19.53
CA ARG A 456 15.80 20.69 -20.06
C ARG A 456 15.85 19.39 -20.86
N ILE A 457 16.88 19.18 -21.66
CA ILE A 457 17.04 17.94 -22.43
C ILE A 457 17.24 16.76 -21.47
N LEU A 458 18.12 16.92 -20.49
CA LEU A 458 18.40 15.90 -19.47
C LEU A 458 17.18 15.63 -18.59
N SER A 459 16.44 16.66 -18.17
CA SER A 459 15.21 16.47 -17.39
C SER A 459 14.11 15.82 -18.22
N ALA A 460 14.01 16.12 -19.52
CA ALA A 460 13.09 15.45 -20.42
C ALA A 460 13.47 13.98 -20.67
N GLN A 461 14.76 13.65 -20.75
CA GLN A 461 15.25 12.26 -20.81
C GLN A 461 14.91 11.51 -19.52
N LEU A 462 15.22 12.09 -18.36
CA LEU A 462 14.86 11.50 -17.07
C LEU A 462 13.36 11.28 -16.94
N ALA A 463 12.54 12.24 -17.35
CA ALA A 463 11.08 12.12 -17.31
C ALA A 463 10.57 11.01 -18.25
N ARG A 464 11.25 10.70 -19.36
CA ARG A 464 10.92 9.55 -20.22
C ARG A 464 11.27 8.25 -19.52
N GLU A 465 12.47 8.13 -18.97
CA GLU A 465 12.88 6.94 -18.19
C GLU A 465 11.94 6.68 -17.00
N GLU A 466 11.52 7.74 -16.29
CA GLU A 466 10.56 7.63 -15.18
C GLU A 466 9.16 7.19 -15.68
N LYS A 467 8.74 7.56 -16.89
CA LYS A 467 7.48 7.08 -17.50
C LYS A 467 7.56 5.62 -17.94
N ASP A 468 8.69 5.21 -18.50
CA ASP A 468 8.92 3.83 -18.91
C ASP A 468 8.93 2.91 -17.68
N ALA A 469 9.66 3.31 -16.63
CA ALA A 469 9.69 2.63 -15.34
C ALA A 469 8.31 2.56 -14.67
N HIS A 470 7.50 3.62 -14.77
CA HIS A 470 6.12 3.60 -14.30
C HIS A 470 5.29 2.55 -15.05
N THR A 471 5.46 2.45 -16.36
CA THR A 471 4.74 1.47 -17.20
C THR A 471 5.16 0.04 -16.85
N GLU A 472 6.45 -0.21 -16.65
CA GLU A 472 6.97 -1.49 -16.17
C GLU A 472 6.42 -1.83 -14.78
N TRP A 473 6.36 -0.86 -13.87
CA TRP A 473 5.80 -1.06 -12.53
C TRP A 473 4.30 -1.38 -12.57
N GLN A 474 3.55 -0.69 -13.43
CA GLN A 474 2.14 -1.02 -13.66
C GLN A 474 1.97 -2.42 -14.24
N GLN A 475 2.84 -2.85 -15.16
CA GLN A 475 2.84 -4.21 -15.67
C GLN A 475 3.12 -5.25 -14.57
N LEU A 476 4.07 -4.96 -13.67
CA LEU A 476 4.39 -5.81 -12.53
C LEU A 476 3.21 -5.94 -11.54
N LEU A 477 2.34 -4.93 -11.45
CA LEU A 477 1.16 -4.93 -10.59
C LEU A 477 -0.11 -5.48 -11.27
N ARG A 478 -0.06 -5.91 -12.55
CA ARG A 478 -1.26 -6.37 -13.28
C ARG A 478 -1.93 -7.61 -12.67
N ASP A 479 -1.14 -8.50 -12.11
CA ASP A 479 -1.55 -9.76 -11.48
C ASP A 479 -1.82 -9.60 -9.96
N GLN A 480 -2.03 -8.37 -9.49
CA GLN A 480 -2.39 -8.06 -8.11
C GLN A 480 -3.66 -8.83 -7.67
N PRO A 481 -3.57 -9.62 -6.59
CA PRO A 481 -4.70 -10.40 -6.09
C PRO A 481 -5.80 -9.50 -5.54
N ASP A 482 -7.00 -10.06 -5.44
CA ASP A 482 -8.22 -9.41 -4.93
C ASP A 482 -8.43 -9.73 -3.44
N ASP A 483 -9.17 -8.91 -2.68
CA ASP A 483 -9.33 -9.17 -1.22
C ASP A 483 -9.90 -10.57 -0.92
N THR A 484 -10.80 -11.06 -1.78
CA THR A 484 -11.35 -12.42 -1.68
C THR A 484 -10.25 -13.50 -1.77
N GLU A 485 -9.27 -13.30 -2.66
CA GLU A 485 -8.13 -14.22 -2.81
C GLU A 485 -7.23 -14.17 -1.57
N LEU A 486 -6.99 -12.98 -1.01
CA LEU A 486 -6.28 -12.83 0.28
C LEU A 486 -7.03 -13.49 1.44
N ALA A 487 -8.35 -13.34 1.49
CA ALA A 487 -9.19 -13.97 2.51
C ALA A 487 -9.05 -15.49 2.48
N ARG A 488 -9.13 -16.07 1.28
CA ARG A 488 -8.97 -17.52 1.06
C ARG A 488 -7.60 -18.00 1.53
N TRP A 489 -6.52 -17.28 1.19
CA TRP A 489 -5.18 -17.62 1.68
C TRP A 489 -5.07 -17.50 3.20
N LEU A 490 -5.68 -16.50 3.82
CA LEU A 490 -5.68 -16.35 5.28
C LEU A 490 -6.45 -17.48 5.96
N ASN A 491 -7.59 -17.90 5.42
CA ASN A 491 -8.36 -19.03 5.95
C ASN A 491 -7.57 -20.34 5.82
N LEU A 492 -6.89 -20.56 4.70
CA LEU A 492 -5.95 -21.69 4.53
C LEU A 492 -4.83 -21.64 5.58
N ASP A 493 -4.24 -20.47 5.84
CA ASP A 493 -3.22 -20.34 6.89
C ASP A 493 -3.79 -20.60 8.29
N LYS A 494 -5.01 -20.13 8.61
CA LYS A 494 -5.67 -20.42 9.89
C LYS A 494 -5.83 -21.94 10.09
N SER A 495 -6.29 -22.67 9.06
CA SER A 495 -6.42 -24.13 9.11
C SER A 495 -5.06 -24.84 9.21
N PHE A 496 -4.04 -24.35 8.51
CA PHE A 496 -2.68 -24.85 8.63
C PHE A 496 -2.11 -24.66 10.04
N LEU A 497 -2.30 -23.48 10.63
CA LEU A 497 -1.84 -23.15 11.98
C LEU A 497 -2.59 -23.94 13.04
N TRP A 498 -3.88 -24.21 12.84
CA TRP A 498 -4.64 -25.12 13.68
C TRP A 498 -4.03 -26.54 13.67
N ALA A 499 -3.77 -27.11 12.49
CA ALA A 499 -3.15 -28.43 12.38
C ALA A 499 -1.76 -28.46 13.03
N LYS A 500 -0.96 -27.39 12.87
CA LYS A 500 0.32 -27.23 13.54
C LYS A 500 0.19 -27.12 15.06
N ALA A 501 -0.84 -26.43 15.57
CA ALA A 501 -1.11 -26.38 17.00
C ALA A 501 -1.44 -27.78 17.56
N CYS A 502 -2.26 -28.57 16.87
CA CYS A 502 -2.55 -29.95 17.25
C CYS A 502 -1.28 -30.81 17.31
N GLU A 503 -0.40 -30.69 16.31
CA GLU A 503 0.90 -31.38 16.27
C GLU A 503 1.79 -31.00 17.47
N GLN A 504 1.94 -29.71 17.77
CA GLN A 504 2.75 -29.20 18.89
C GLN A 504 2.27 -29.70 20.27
N TYR A 505 0.99 -30.01 20.36
CA TYR A 505 0.35 -30.51 21.57
C TYR A 505 0.14 -32.02 21.59
N ALA A 506 0.62 -32.73 20.57
CA ALA A 506 0.41 -34.17 20.35
C ALA A 506 -1.07 -34.57 20.46
N LEU A 507 -1.97 -33.70 19.99
CA LEU A 507 -3.41 -33.95 19.98
C LEU A 507 -3.83 -34.50 18.62
N LYS A 508 -4.71 -35.49 18.64
CA LYS A 508 -5.47 -35.85 17.45
C LYS A 508 -6.69 -34.95 17.37
N SER A 509 -7.24 -34.77 16.18
CA SER A 509 -8.40 -33.90 16.00
C SER A 509 -9.61 -34.34 16.82
N ARG A 510 -9.81 -35.66 16.99
CA ARG A 510 -10.82 -36.24 17.89
C ARG A 510 -10.71 -35.80 19.37
N ASP A 511 -9.53 -35.34 19.80
CA ASP A 511 -9.28 -34.88 21.17
C ASP A 511 -9.66 -33.40 21.35
N VAL A 512 -9.88 -32.69 20.24
CA VAL A 512 -10.32 -31.29 20.19
C VAL A 512 -11.84 -31.25 20.08
N LEU A 513 -12.49 -30.76 21.13
CA LEU A 513 -13.95 -30.60 21.20
C LEU A 513 -14.43 -29.42 20.37
N SER A 514 -13.66 -28.33 20.39
CA SER A 514 -13.88 -27.09 19.63
C SER A 514 -12.59 -26.29 19.58
N TYR A 515 -12.49 -25.34 18.67
CA TYR A 515 -11.36 -24.44 18.57
C TYR A 515 -11.79 -23.03 18.16
N ALA A 516 -10.94 -22.05 18.46
CA ALA A 516 -11.07 -20.68 17.95
C ALA A 516 -9.71 -20.19 17.48
N VAL A 517 -9.69 -19.47 16.35
CA VAL A 517 -8.47 -18.86 15.80
C VAL A 517 -8.66 -17.36 15.77
N LEU A 518 -7.83 -16.64 16.53
CA LEU A 518 -7.79 -15.19 16.55
C LEU A 518 -6.60 -14.69 15.72
N THR A 519 -6.82 -13.64 14.94
CA THR A 519 -5.74 -12.97 14.18
C THR A 519 -5.65 -11.49 14.54
N GLU A 520 -4.44 -11.05 14.88
CA GLU A 520 -4.09 -9.66 15.16
C GLU A 520 -3.08 -9.17 14.12
N GLY A 521 -3.34 -8.00 13.53
CA GLY A 521 -2.36 -7.34 12.67
C GLY A 521 -1.18 -6.80 13.48
N ARG A 522 0.06 -7.09 13.07
CA ARG A 522 1.24 -6.55 13.74
C ARG A 522 1.30 -5.02 13.54
N SER A 523 1.50 -4.25 14.61
CA SER A 523 1.36 -2.78 14.59
C SER A 523 2.32 -2.04 13.64
N ALA A 524 3.42 -2.66 13.22
CA ALA A 524 4.38 -2.11 12.27
C ALA A 524 4.29 -2.76 10.87
N ALA A 525 3.39 -3.73 10.67
CA ALA A 525 3.20 -4.36 9.37
C ALA A 525 2.39 -3.44 8.44
N GLY A 526 2.78 -3.39 7.17
CA GLY A 526 1.96 -2.76 6.14
C GLY A 526 0.56 -3.40 6.10
N ARG A 527 -0.45 -2.58 5.87
CA ARG A 527 -1.85 -3.01 5.85
C ARG A 527 -2.56 -2.51 4.60
N ALA A 528 -3.61 -3.21 4.19
CA ALA A 528 -4.42 -2.84 3.03
C ALA A 528 -5.84 -3.35 3.22
N ARG A 529 -6.81 -2.67 2.63
CA ARG A 529 -8.19 -3.13 2.56
C ARG A 529 -8.82 -2.71 1.25
N GLU A 530 -9.89 -3.38 0.89
CA GLU A 530 -10.84 -2.85 -0.06
C GLU A 530 -11.93 -2.04 0.65
N VAL A 531 -12.56 -1.12 -0.07
CA VAL A 531 -13.73 -0.39 0.41
C VAL A 531 -14.80 -1.40 0.86
N ARG A 532 -15.35 -1.21 2.07
CA ARG A 532 -16.26 -2.12 2.80
C ARG A 532 -15.69 -3.50 3.17
N GLY A 533 -14.39 -3.74 2.95
CA GLY A 533 -13.68 -4.95 3.36
C GLY A 533 -12.93 -4.80 4.68
N PRO A 534 -12.55 -5.93 5.32
CA PRO A 534 -11.74 -5.93 6.54
C PRO A 534 -10.29 -5.54 6.28
N TRP A 535 -9.54 -5.23 7.34
CA TRP A 535 -8.11 -5.00 7.23
C TRP A 535 -7.35 -6.29 6.92
N ARG A 536 -6.47 -6.21 5.92
CA ARG A 536 -5.40 -7.19 5.67
C ARG A 536 -4.07 -6.63 6.11
N TYR A 537 -3.20 -7.51 6.60
CA TYR A 537 -1.87 -7.16 7.08
C TYR A 537 -0.81 -8.01 6.39
N LYS A 538 0.37 -7.43 6.14
CA LYS A 538 1.55 -8.16 5.65
C LYS A 538 2.03 -9.22 6.66
N SER A 539 1.76 -9.02 7.94
CA SER A 539 2.10 -9.98 9.00
C SER A 539 1.06 -9.98 10.12
N TYR A 540 0.73 -11.18 10.59
CA TYR A 540 -0.23 -11.42 11.66
C TYR A 540 0.43 -12.08 12.86
N ARG A 541 -0.11 -11.80 14.04
CA ARG A 541 -0.03 -12.70 15.20
C ARG A 541 -1.30 -13.52 15.24
N VAL A 542 -1.18 -14.84 15.32
CA VAL A 542 -2.29 -15.78 15.29
C VAL A 542 -2.32 -16.57 16.59
N LEU A 543 -3.42 -16.48 17.34
CA LEU A 543 -3.66 -17.27 18.54
C LEU A 543 -4.65 -18.38 18.21
N VAL A 544 -4.26 -19.62 18.45
CA VAL A 544 -5.12 -20.79 18.30
C VAL A 544 -5.49 -21.31 19.68
N PHE A 545 -6.78 -21.28 19.99
CA PHE A 545 -7.35 -21.90 21.19
C PHE A 545 -7.92 -23.27 20.84
N LEU A 546 -7.45 -24.31 21.53
CA LEU A 546 -7.92 -25.69 21.39
C LEU A 546 -8.62 -26.09 22.69
N LEU A 547 -9.91 -26.41 22.61
CA LEU A 547 -10.69 -26.88 23.76
C LEU A 547 -10.68 -28.39 23.75
N THR A 548 -10.13 -28.99 24.80
CA THR A 548 -10.03 -30.45 24.95
C THR A 548 -10.83 -30.92 26.16
N ARG A 549 -10.95 -32.24 26.35
CA ARG A 549 -11.55 -32.79 27.59
C ARG A 549 -10.78 -32.42 28.85
N SER A 550 -9.47 -32.16 28.72
CA SER A 550 -8.57 -31.86 29.85
C SER A 550 -8.49 -30.36 30.22
N GLY A 551 -8.98 -29.48 29.35
CA GLY A 551 -8.81 -28.03 29.48
C GLY A 551 -8.63 -27.33 28.15
N MET A 552 -8.34 -26.04 28.20
CA MET A 552 -8.04 -25.19 27.06
C MET A 552 -6.53 -25.10 26.82
N ARG A 553 -6.10 -25.10 25.56
CA ARG A 553 -4.71 -24.87 25.17
C ARG A 553 -4.62 -23.70 24.21
N GLU A 554 -3.64 -22.82 24.39
CA GLU A 554 -3.32 -21.69 23.52
C GLU A 554 -2.01 -21.96 22.78
N ALA A 555 -1.97 -21.74 21.47
CA ALA A 555 -0.74 -21.69 20.69
C ALA A 555 -0.64 -20.32 19.98
N ASP A 556 0.51 -19.67 20.14
CA ASP A 556 0.79 -18.34 19.59
C ASP A 556 1.79 -18.47 18.42
N PHE A 557 1.41 -17.92 17.28
CA PHE A 557 2.19 -17.94 16.05
C PHE A 557 2.39 -16.54 15.48
N GLU A 558 3.56 -16.29 14.92
CA GLU A 558 3.82 -15.17 14.02
C GLU A 558 3.73 -15.67 12.58
N LEU A 559 2.82 -15.08 11.79
CA LEU A 559 2.60 -15.40 10.39
C LEU A 559 3.06 -14.22 9.53
N ASP A 560 4.04 -14.46 8.66
CA ASP A 560 4.29 -13.60 7.50
C ASP A 560 3.32 -13.99 6.39
N PHE A 561 2.35 -13.11 6.12
CA PHE A 561 1.29 -13.39 5.16
C PHE A 561 1.78 -13.35 3.71
N VAL A 562 2.86 -12.65 3.41
CA VAL A 562 3.37 -12.60 2.03
C VAL A 562 4.08 -13.91 1.70
N THR A 563 4.97 -14.35 2.58
CA THR A 563 5.78 -15.56 2.36
C THR A 563 5.06 -16.84 2.79
N GLY A 564 4.01 -16.73 3.60
CA GLY A 564 3.36 -17.87 4.25
C GLY A 564 4.23 -18.52 5.34
N ASN A 565 5.31 -17.88 5.78
CA ASN A 565 6.13 -18.45 6.83
C ASN A 565 5.46 -18.25 8.20
N ALA A 566 5.33 -19.34 8.96
CA ALA A 566 4.78 -19.34 10.30
C ALA A 566 5.87 -19.70 11.31
N ARG A 567 6.05 -18.86 12.33
CA ARG A 567 6.95 -19.09 13.45
C ARG A 567 6.13 -19.33 14.71
N PHE A 568 6.39 -20.44 15.38
CA PHE A 568 5.82 -20.71 16.71
C PHE A 568 6.51 -19.85 17.77
N VAL A 569 5.73 -19.15 18.59
CA VAL A 569 6.24 -18.22 19.62
C VAL A 569 6.16 -18.85 21.00
N ARG A 570 4.96 -19.27 21.42
CA ARG A 570 4.70 -19.79 22.77
C ARG A 570 3.48 -20.70 22.82
N ARG A 571 3.41 -21.52 23.87
CA ARG A 571 2.25 -22.35 24.23
C ARG A 571 1.84 -22.13 25.68
N MET A 572 0.55 -22.17 25.93
CA MET A 572 -0.02 -22.12 27.28
C MET A 572 -1.16 -23.13 27.42
N SER A 573 -1.33 -23.70 28.62
CA SER A 573 -2.42 -24.63 28.90
C SER A 573 -3.15 -24.20 30.16
N PHE A 574 -4.47 -24.15 30.08
CA PHE A 574 -5.35 -23.66 31.12
C PHE A 574 -6.38 -24.72 31.44
N ARG A 575 -6.73 -24.84 32.72
CA ARG A 575 -7.92 -25.59 33.13
C ARG A 575 -9.15 -24.69 33.02
N TYR A 576 -10.32 -25.27 32.80
CA TYR A 576 -11.56 -24.51 32.63
C TYR A 576 -11.96 -23.70 33.88
N ASP A 577 -11.61 -24.19 35.06
CA ASP A 577 -11.84 -23.53 36.35
C ASP A 577 -10.98 -22.29 36.59
N VAL A 578 -9.98 -22.01 35.74
CA VAL A 578 -9.08 -20.85 35.87
C VAL A 578 -9.55 -19.66 35.02
N LEU A 579 -10.49 -19.85 34.10
CA LEU A 579 -11.01 -18.77 33.25
C LEU A 579 -11.97 -17.89 34.08
N ALA A 580 -11.63 -16.61 34.26
CA ALA A 580 -12.44 -15.69 35.08
C ALA A 580 -13.48 -14.93 34.25
N SER A 581 -13.10 -14.43 33.08
CA SER A 581 -14.02 -13.74 32.16
C SER A 581 -13.42 -13.58 30.77
N ALA A 582 -14.25 -13.71 29.73
CA ALA A 582 -13.96 -13.23 28.38
C ALA A 582 -14.82 -11.99 28.10
N ARG A 583 -14.22 -10.89 27.61
CA ARG A 583 -14.97 -9.67 27.22
C ARG A 583 -14.31 -8.98 26.03
N VAL A 584 -15.11 -8.35 25.19
CA VAL A 584 -14.63 -7.36 24.20
C VAL A 584 -14.82 -5.97 24.78
N SER A 585 -13.74 -5.21 24.85
CA SER A 585 -13.77 -3.79 25.24
C SER A 585 -13.63 -2.94 23.99
N GLU A 586 -14.67 -2.19 23.67
CA GLU A 586 -14.67 -1.17 22.62
C GLU A 586 -14.20 0.16 23.22
N TYR A 587 -13.10 0.68 22.70
CA TYR A 587 -12.53 1.96 23.08
C TYR A 587 -12.95 3.01 22.06
N GLY A 588 -13.75 3.96 22.50
CA GLY A 588 -14.19 5.09 21.69
C GLY A 588 -14.03 6.44 22.38
N VAL A 589 -13.77 7.49 21.60
CA VAL A 589 -13.77 8.88 22.07
C VAL A 589 -15.17 9.45 21.83
N ARG A 590 -15.89 9.75 22.91
CA ARG A 590 -17.15 10.50 22.84
C ARG A 590 -16.83 11.98 22.82
N TYR A 591 -16.97 12.62 21.66
CA TYR A 591 -16.98 14.08 21.60
C TYR A 591 -18.38 14.57 21.99
N ARG A 592 -18.49 15.17 23.18
CA ARG A 592 -19.65 16.01 23.51
C ARG A 592 -19.43 17.37 22.84
N GLY A 593 -19.96 17.51 21.62
CA GLY A 593 -20.02 18.82 20.97
C GLY A 593 -20.98 19.75 21.73
N ASP A 594 -20.68 21.05 21.74
CA ASP A 594 -21.45 22.11 22.42
C ASP A 594 -22.81 22.41 21.75
N ARG A 595 -23.25 21.54 20.82
CA ARG A 595 -24.53 21.64 20.11
C ARG A 595 -25.34 20.35 20.31
N PRO A 596 -26.60 20.42 20.75
CA PRO A 596 -27.39 19.27 21.20
C PRO A 596 -27.92 18.36 20.08
N ARG A 597 -27.28 18.29 18.89
CA ARG A 597 -27.82 17.54 17.75
C ARG A 597 -26.89 16.55 17.04
N THR A 598 -25.68 16.30 17.52
CA THR A 598 -24.85 15.24 16.93
C THR A 598 -23.90 14.65 17.98
N GLN A 599 -24.41 13.77 18.82
CA GLN A 599 -23.57 12.84 19.57
C GLN A 599 -23.08 11.77 18.58
N GLN A 600 -21.87 11.92 18.05
CA GLN A 600 -21.20 10.85 17.32
C GLN A 600 -20.29 10.09 18.30
N ASN A 601 -20.63 8.83 18.55
CA ASN A 601 -19.78 7.92 19.31
C ASN A 601 -18.74 7.35 18.33
N PHE A 602 -17.50 7.82 18.39
CA PHE A 602 -16.42 7.24 17.58
C PHE A 602 -15.79 6.09 18.36
N VAL A 603 -15.94 4.84 17.91
CA VAL A 603 -15.20 3.70 18.47
C VAL A 603 -13.89 3.56 17.68
N HIS A 604 -12.76 3.84 18.31
CA HIS A 604 -11.44 3.84 17.66
C HIS A 604 -10.72 2.48 17.70
N ARG A 605 -11.11 1.57 18.59
CA ARG A 605 -10.38 0.31 18.79
C ARG A 605 -11.21 -0.72 19.53
N SER A 606 -11.28 -1.94 19.04
CA SER A 606 -11.82 -3.06 19.83
C SER A 606 -10.68 -3.92 20.35
N THR A 607 -10.75 -4.29 21.64
CA THR A 607 -9.76 -5.15 22.27
C THR A 607 -10.48 -6.32 22.90
N PHE A 608 -10.23 -7.52 22.39
CA PHE A 608 -10.63 -8.76 23.04
C PHE A 608 -9.71 -9.02 24.23
N ARG A 609 -10.31 -9.34 25.38
CA ARG A 609 -9.63 -9.63 26.64
C ARG A 609 -10.15 -10.92 27.24
N LEU A 610 -9.24 -11.85 27.49
CA LEU A 610 -9.49 -13.01 28.31
C LEU A 610 -8.71 -12.86 29.62
N SER A 611 -9.43 -12.76 30.73
CA SER A 611 -8.86 -12.65 32.07
C SER A 611 -8.91 -13.99 32.77
N LEU A 612 -7.78 -14.38 33.36
CA LEU A 612 -7.62 -15.58 34.16
C LEU A 612 -7.71 -15.25 35.65
N LEU A 613 -8.11 -16.22 36.48
CA LEU A 613 -8.13 -16.08 37.94
C LEU A 613 -6.74 -15.83 38.55
N SER A 614 -5.68 -16.19 37.82
CA SER A 614 -4.29 -15.86 38.17
C SER A 614 -3.93 -14.38 38.03
N GLY A 615 -4.81 -13.57 37.44
CA GLY A 615 -4.55 -12.17 37.09
C GLY A 615 -3.83 -11.96 35.75
N GLU A 616 -3.47 -13.05 35.05
CA GLU A 616 -2.93 -12.97 33.69
C GLU A 616 -4.04 -12.65 32.66
N GLU A 617 -3.71 -11.80 31.68
CA GLU A 617 -4.66 -11.29 30.69
C GLU A 617 -4.14 -11.46 29.27
N ILE A 618 -4.91 -12.16 28.42
CA ILE A 618 -4.63 -12.31 27.00
C ILE A 618 -5.38 -11.22 26.23
N LYS A 619 -4.62 -10.41 25.49
CA LYS A 619 -5.14 -9.25 24.74
C LYS A 619 -4.93 -9.46 23.24
N VAL A 620 -6.00 -9.31 22.48
CA VAL A 620 -5.99 -9.24 21.01
C VAL A 620 -6.63 -7.92 20.61
N ARG A 621 -5.94 -7.12 19.80
CA ARG A 621 -6.40 -5.77 19.44
C ARG A 621 -6.76 -5.72 17.96
N THR A 622 -7.96 -5.22 17.65
CA THR A 622 -8.30 -4.73 16.31
C THR A 622 -8.05 -3.23 16.25
N GLN A 623 -7.85 -2.69 15.05
CA GLN A 623 -7.66 -1.26 14.84
C GLN A 623 -8.94 -0.65 14.27
N GLY A 624 -9.22 0.61 14.62
CA GLY A 624 -10.33 1.37 14.05
C GLY A 624 -10.07 1.88 12.63
N PHE A 625 -11.12 2.41 12.01
CA PHE A 625 -11.15 2.81 10.59
C PHE A 625 -11.11 4.33 10.38
N THR A 626 -11.13 5.11 11.44
CA THR A 626 -11.58 6.52 11.47
C THR A 626 -10.78 7.47 10.57
N ASP A 627 -9.49 7.19 10.35
CA ASP A 627 -8.62 8.02 9.48
C ASP A 627 -8.66 7.62 8.00
N THR A 628 -9.34 6.55 7.62
CA THR A 628 -9.26 5.95 6.26
C THR A 628 -10.60 5.54 5.68
N MET A 629 -11.69 5.81 6.40
CA MET A 629 -13.04 5.50 6.00
C MET A 629 -13.62 6.62 5.13
N ASP A 630 -14.31 6.25 4.06
CA ASP A 630 -15.13 7.19 3.31
C ASP A 630 -16.54 7.19 3.93
N SER A 631 -16.86 8.23 4.70
CA SER A 631 -18.17 8.36 5.37
C SER A 631 -19.36 8.44 4.41
N GLN A 632 -19.13 8.68 3.11
CA GLN A 632 -20.21 8.65 2.11
C GLN A 632 -20.49 7.24 1.60
N LEU A 633 -19.49 6.36 1.60
CA LEU A 633 -19.59 5.01 1.04
C LEU A 633 -19.68 3.91 2.10
N GLU A 634 -19.25 4.18 3.33
CA GLU A 634 -19.00 3.18 4.37
C GLU A 634 -19.61 3.59 5.71
N ASP A 635 -20.19 2.61 6.41
CA ASP A 635 -20.62 2.73 7.80
C ASP A 635 -19.54 2.14 8.73
N GLU A 636 -19.14 2.90 9.75
CA GLU A 636 -18.12 2.51 10.71
C GLU A 636 -18.55 1.28 11.51
N LEU A 637 -19.84 1.18 11.87
CA LEU A 637 -20.35 0.04 12.63
C LEU A 637 -20.31 -1.25 11.81
N GLU A 638 -20.66 -1.18 10.52
CA GLU A 638 -20.59 -2.33 9.61
C GLU A 638 -19.13 -2.78 9.44
N LEU A 639 -18.20 -1.85 9.23
CA LEU A 639 -16.76 -2.16 9.10
C LEU A 639 -16.19 -2.80 10.36
N GLN A 640 -16.58 -2.32 11.54
CA GLN A 640 -16.14 -2.90 12.82
C GLN A 640 -16.66 -4.32 13.01
N GLN A 641 -17.92 -4.57 12.67
CA GLN A 641 -18.48 -5.92 12.72
C GLN A 641 -17.75 -6.85 11.75
N THR A 642 -17.50 -6.40 10.51
CA THR A 642 -16.74 -7.19 9.52
C THR A 642 -15.32 -7.50 10.01
N GLU A 643 -14.63 -6.55 10.66
CA GLU A 643 -13.30 -6.78 11.23
C GLU A 643 -13.31 -7.76 12.41
N LEU A 644 -14.31 -7.68 13.30
CA LEU A 644 -14.46 -8.60 14.42
C LEU A 644 -14.72 -10.04 13.95
N VAL A 645 -15.50 -10.20 12.87
CA VAL A 645 -15.72 -11.50 12.22
C VAL A 645 -14.44 -11.99 11.53
N ALA A 646 -13.81 -11.16 10.71
CA ALA A 646 -12.59 -11.52 9.97
C ALA A 646 -11.41 -11.89 10.89
N SER A 647 -11.26 -11.19 12.01
CA SER A 647 -10.25 -11.45 13.04
C SER A 647 -10.53 -12.71 13.88
N GLY A 648 -11.73 -13.28 13.77
CA GLY A 648 -12.18 -14.44 14.56
C GLY A 648 -12.61 -14.10 15.99
N ILE A 649 -12.60 -12.82 16.37
CA ILE A 649 -12.95 -12.38 17.74
C ILE A 649 -14.39 -12.73 18.08
N SER A 650 -15.33 -12.53 17.16
CA SER A 650 -16.74 -12.86 17.40
C SER A 650 -16.94 -14.35 17.73
N ALA A 651 -16.29 -15.24 16.96
CA ALA A 651 -16.36 -16.68 17.17
C ALA A 651 -15.66 -17.11 18.47
N ALA A 652 -14.49 -16.56 18.77
CA ALA A 652 -13.77 -16.86 20.00
C ALA A 652 -14.51 -16.35 21.24
N LEU A 653 -15.13 -15.17 21.16
CA LEU A 653 -15.90 -14.60 22.27
C LEU A 653 -17.06 -15.51 22.63
N GLN A 654 -17.90 -15.90 21.66
CA GLN A 654 -19.03 -16.80 21.89
C GLN A 654 -18.58 -18.12 22.52
N LEU A 655 -17.48 -18.69 22.01
CA LEU A 655 -16.93 -19.93 22.52
C LEU A 655 -16.41 -19.78 23.97
N LEU A 656 -15.59 -18.75 24.23
CA LEU A 656 -14.92 -18.56 25.51
C LEU A 656 -15.86 -18.02 26.58
N GLU A 657 -16.86 -17.21 26.24
CA GLU A 657 -17.93 -16.81 27.15
C GLU A 657 -18.73 -18.02 27.63
N ALA A 658 -19.14 -18.90 26.71
CA ALA A 658 -19.85 -20.13 27.07
C ALA A 658 -19.02 -21.02 28.01
N VAL A 659 -17.72 -21.14 27.76
CA VAL A 659 -16.81 -21.88 28.65
C VAL A 659 -16.62 -21.18 29.99
N THR A 660 -16.49 -19.85 30.03
CA THR A 660 -16.34 -19.11 31.31
C THR A 660 -17.60 -19.16 32.18
N ALA A 661 -18.78 -19.21 31.56
CA ALA A 661 -20.06 -19.28 32.27
C ALA A 661 -20.33 -20.69 32.83
N GLU A 662 -19.99 -21.74 32.08
CA GLU A 662 -20.32 -23.12 32.41
C GLU A 662 -19.16 -23.92 33.02
N GLY A 663 -17.92 -23.42 32.92
CA GLY A 663 -16.73 -24.05 33.47
C GLY A 663 -16.50 -25.48 32.96
N ARG A 664 -16.27 -26.41 33.89
CA ARG A 664 -16.07 -27.84 33.56
C ARG A 664 -17.34 -28.51 33.02
N ASP A 665 -18.51 -28.04 33.45
CA ASP A 665 -19.79 -28.62 33.08
C ASP A 665 -20.15 -28.35 31.61
N TRP A 666 -19.48 -27.37 31.00
CA TRP A 666 -19.58 -27.07 29.57
C TRP A 666 -19.40 -28.31 28.69
N ILE A 667 -18.47 -29.21 29.03
CA ILE A 667 -18.24 -30.45 28.24
C ILE A 667 -19.49 -31.34 28.25
N SER A 668 -20.07 -31.56 29.43
CA SER A 668 -21.26 -32.39 29.61
C SER A 668 -22.47 -31.75 28.94
N GLN A 669 -22.63 -30.43 29.09
CA GLN A 669 -23.68 -29.67 28.44
C GLN A 669 -23.54 -29.68 26.91
N GLN A 670 -22.33 -29.55 26.37
CA GLN A 670 -22.09 -29.63 24.93
C GLN A 670 -22.41 -31.02 24.38
N GLN A 671 -22.03 -32.10 25.08
CA GLN A 671 -22.41 -33.46 24.68
C GLN A 671 -23.93 -33.63 24.71
N GLN A 672 -24.60 -33.07 25.72
CA GLN A 672 -26.06 -33.10 25.82
C GLN A 672 -26.74 -32.29 24.71
N ARG A 673 -26.27 -31.07 24.41
CA ARG A 673 -26.74 -30.23 23.30
C ARG A 673 -26.60 -30.95 21.97
N ARG A 674 -25.46 -31.62 21.72
CA ARG A 674 -25.26 -32.46 20.53
C ARG A 674 -26.30 -33.58 20.43
N ARG A 675 -26.53 -34.33 21.52
CA ARG A 675 -27.55 -35.39 21.56
C ARG A 675 -28.95 -34.84 21.28
N ILE A 676 -29.31 -33.70 21.88
CA ILE A 676 -30.60 -33.03 21.68
C ILE A 676 -30.75 -32.55 20.23
N GLY A 677 -29.73 -31.89 19.67
CA GLY A 677 -29.73 -31.40 18.30
C GLY A 677 -29.95 -32.53 17.28
N ILE A 678 -29.25 -33.66 17.45
CA ILE A 678 -29.44 -34.85 16.62
C ILE A 678 -30.85 -35.44 16.80
N ALA A 679 -31.36 -35.51 18.04
CA ALA A 679 -32.70 -36.01 18.31
C ALA A 679 -33.80 -35.11 17.73
N HIS A 680 -33.61 -33.79 17.76
CA HIS A 680 -34.51 -32.81 17.15
C HIS A 680 -34.50 -32.93 15.62
N TRP A 681 -33.30 -33.07 15.02
CA TRP A 681 -33.15 -33.38 13.60
C TRP A 681 -33.83 -34.70 13.20
N ARG A 682 -33.85 -35.73 14.06
CA ARG A 682 -34.61 -36.96 13.81
C ARG A 682 -36.13 -36.76 13.87
N ARG A 683 -36.64 -36.14 14.94
CA ARG A 683 -38.09 -35.98 15.13
C ARG A 683 -38.77 -35.25 13.97
N GLN A 684 -38.14 -34.20 13.47
CA GLN A 684 -38.62 -33.46 12.30
C GLN A 684 -38.44 -34.20 10.94
N ARG A 685 -37.81 -35.39 10.93
CA ARG A 685 -37.73 -36.31 9.77
C ARG A 685 -38.89 -37.30 9.76
N VAL A 686 -39.41 -37.65 10.94
CA VAL A 686 -40.46 -38.67 11.12
C VAL A 686 -41.86 -38.07 11.13
N ALA A 687 -42.01 -36.76 11.41
CA ALA A 687 -43.31 -36.09 11.26
C ALA A 687 -43.80 -36.21 9.80
N PRO A 688 -44.88 -36.98 9.53
CA PRO A 688 -45.57 -36.87 8.27
C PRO A 688 -46.21 -35.49 8.21
N THR A 689 -46.42 -34.97 7.02
CA THR A 689 -47.44 -33.95 6.73
C THR A 689 -48.77 -34.43 7.28
N ALA A 690 -49.07 -34.09 8.53
CA ALA A 690 -50.35 -34.33 9.14
C ALA A 690 -51.27 -33.16 8.77
N GLY A 691 -52.22 -33.43 7.88
CA GLY A 691 -53.44 -32.66 7.72
C GLY A 691 -53.37 -31.49 6.72
N GLU A 692 -53.31 -31.81 5.43
CA GLU A 692 -54.19 -31.10 4.50
C GLU A 692 -55.52 -31.85 4.61
N PRO A 693 -56.59 -31.27 5.19
CA PRO A 693 -57.90 -31.90 5.12
C PRO A 693 -58.35 -31.78 3.66
N ASP A 694 -58.56 -32.93 3.01
CA ASP A 694 -59.44 -33.01 1.86
C ASP A 694 -60.76 -32.33 2.24
N ASP A 695 -61.03 -31.20 1.61
CA ASP A 695 -62.34 -30.58 1.59
C ASP A 695 -63.10 -31.20 0.41
N PRO A 696 -64.10 -32.06 0.64
CA PRO A 696 -65.07 -32.35 -0.40
C PRO A 696 -66.14 -31.25 -0.32
N PHE A 697 -66.33 -30.54 -1.43
CA PHE A 697 -67.36 -29.54 -1.75
C PHE A 697 -66.89 -28.07 -1.85
N GLU A 698 -67.15 -27.55 -3.06
CA GLU A 698 -67.07 -26.17 -3.60
C GLU A 698 -65.76 -25.69 -4.24
#